data_AF-A0A1J6I6C1-F1
#
_entry.id   AF-A0A1J6I6C1-F1
#
_cell.length_a   1.000
_cell.length_b   1.000
_cell.length_c   1.000
_cell.angle_alpha   90.00
_cell.angle_beta   90.00
_cell.angle_gamma   90.00
#
_symmetry.space_group_name_H-M   'P 1'
#
loop_
_entity.id
_entity.type
_entity.pdbx_description
1 polymer ?
#
loop_
_entity_poly.entity_id
_entity_poly.type
_entity_poly.pdbx_seq_one_letter_code
_entity_poly.pdbx_strand_id
1 'polypeptide(L)'
;MASAGEEDNDAVLSDVEADDPLPIDINSQPPEDVSIEKFHEILAELDRERQARLAAENSKSELQVSFNRLRVLAHEAIKKRDEHSRQRDEALREKEEVIKTVEKVTDELKEAIKQKDDFAKQLEEVNKAKESMRTEMETSGSMLVSGIDKISGKVSQFKNFVAGGLPRSPKYTGLPAVSYGVIKRTNEIVEELLRQIESTTKSRNEAREQMEHRNYEIAIEVSELEAKISGLREEVAKKASVVDSLEKSVSEKDEKLSELEGVMREKQNALESEVVGLRDLVSEYEGRLSSSETKLEMQRPLLAEQLKYVGNIHEQIYNAVKVVDARKASELSESLFLAQEMDMEENIRAVLAGLESIYEMSEFVVHKTRDLLEERSREVKNLNESVSQLVKEKEQIGSLLKSALSKRISVDLSSKTNELFKIAENGLREAGINYKFNNRVGDGKIPASDIKKDAANTEEDEVYALAGALENIIRQSQVEIIDLKHTVEELRAESSLLKEHVETQVKELSQWKQRVEELEEKERVANENVEGLMMDITAAEEEITRWKVAAQQEAAAGKAVEQECEAQLSAVRQELEAAKEAVLESEKKLKFKEETADAAMAARDAAEKSLRLADLRASRLRDKVEELTRQLEELDGRETSRIALNRPRYICWPWQWLGLDLVGTRRVETQQESANEMELSEPLL
;
A
#
# COMPACT_ATOMS: atom_id res chain seq x y z
N MET A 1 8.52 -12.86 49.43
CA MET A 1 9.67 -13.78 49.58
C MET A 1 10.35 -13.85 48.23
N ALA A 2 11.69 -13.79 48.17
CA ALA A 2 12.49 -13.57 46.94
C ALA A 2 12.15 -12.24 46.22
N SER A 3 13.07 -11.31 45.93
CA SER A 3 14.54 -11.25 46.03
C SER A 3 15.34 -12.06 45.01
N ALA A 4 15.27 -11.61 43.76
CA ALA A 4 16.38 -11.50 42.82
C ALA A 4 16.17 -10.18 42.03
N GLY A 5 17.19 -9.48 41.52
CA GLY A 5 18.62 -9.79 41.56
C GLY A 5 19.26 -9.68 40.18
N GLU A 6 19.01 -8.59 39.46
CA GLU A 6 19.65 -8.31 38.17
C GLU A 6 20.97 -7.56 38.44
N GLU A 7 22.09 -8.24 38.19
CA GLU A 7 23.44 -7.67 38.32
C GLU A 7 23.90 -7.07 36.99
N ASP A 8 24.54 -5.90 37.05
CA ASP A 8 25.15 -5.23 35.89
C ASP A 8 26.26 -6.09 35.29
N ASN A 9 25.93 -6.88 34.26
CA ASN A 9 26.92 -7.61 33.46
C ASN A 9 27.55 -6.67 32.43
N ASP A 10 28.46 -5.81 32.93
CA ASP A 10 29.35 -4.99 32.12
C ASP A 10 30.35 -5.88 31.38
N ALA A 11 29.93 -6.37 30.20
CA ALA A 11 30.66 -7.35 29.40
C ALA A 11 31.86 -6.71 28.69
N VAL A 12 32.94 -6.49 29.44
CA VAL A 12 34.23 -6.01 28.94
C VAL A 12 34.85 -7.02 27.97
N LEU A 13 34.55 -6.88 26.68
CA LEU A 13 35.22 -7.61 25.60
C LEU A 13 36.61 -6.99 25.36
N SER A 14 37.57 -7.40 26.19
CA SER A 14 38.99 -7.05 26.02
C SER A 14 39.69 -8.00 25.04
N ASP A 15 39.19 -8.11 23.81
CA ASP A 15 39.98 -8.67 22.70
C ASP A 15 40.93 -7.59 22.19
N VAL A 16 42.06 -7.49 22.89
CA VAL A 16 43.30 -6.91 22.37
C VAL A 16 44.31 -8.04 22.35
N GLU A 17 44.43 -8.70 21.21
CA GLU A 17 45.60 -9.54 20.93
C GLU A 17 46.82 -8.63 21.00
N ALA A 18 47.63 -8.85 22.05
CA ALA A 18 48.87 -8.11 22.25
C ALA A 18 49.95 -8.71 21.33
N ASP A 19 49.87 -8.35 20.04
CA ASP A 19 50.95 -8.61 19.08
C ASP A 19 52.28 -8.10 19.65
N ASP A 20 53.25 -9.02 19.77
CA ASP A 20 54.59 -8.71 20.26
C ASP A 20 55.22 -7.65 19.33
N PRO A 21 55.73 -6.51 19.85
CA PRO A 21 56.32 -5.48 19.02
C PRO A 21 57.60 -6.01 18.36
N LEU A 22 57.45 -6.51 17.12
CA LEU A 22 58.55 -6.95 16.27
C LEU A 22 59.66 -5.88 16.29
N PRO A 23 60.93 -6.26 16.56
CA PRO A 23 62.02 -5.30 16.58
C PRO A 23 62.11 -4.59 15.23
N ILE A 24 61.87 -3.27 15.25
CA ILE A 24 62.10 -2.42 14.07
C ILE A 24 63.60 -2.46 13.80
N ASP A 25 64.00 -3.22 12.79
CA ASP A 25 65.39 -3.33 12.36
C ASP A 25 65.79 -2.00 11.71
N ILE A 26 66.47 -1.15 12.49
CA ILE A 26 66.96 0.15 12.05
C ILE A 26 68.15 -0.08 11.12
N ASN A 27 67.82 -0.44 9.87
CA ASN A 27 68.77 -0.56 8.78
C ASN A 27 69.38 0.82 8.52
N SER A 28 70.56 1.05 9.13
CA SER A 28 71.27 2.33 9.07
C SER A 28 71.88 2.54 7.68
N GLN A 29 71.06 3.02 6.75
CA GLN A 29 71.57 3.64 5.51
C GLN A 29 72.56 4.77 5.88
N PRO A 30 73.60 5.00 5.06
CA PRO A 30 74.54 6.09 5.29
C PRO A 30 73.79 7.44 5.23
N PRO A 31 74.29 8.48 5.91
CA PRO A 31 73.65 9.78 5.89
C PRO A 31 73.70 10.36 4.48
N GLU A 32 72.54 10.44 3.82
CA GLU A 32 72.33 11.48 2.81
C GLU A 32 72.44 12.83 3.52
N ASP A 33 73.11 13.80 2.89
CA ASP A 33 73.07 15.18 3.35
C ASP A 33 71.62 15.68 3.34
N VAL A 34 71.04 15.86 4.53
CA VAL A 34 69.68 16.36 4.69
C VAL A 34 69.67 17.82 4.27
N SER A 35 69.29 18.06 3.02
CA SER A 35 69.16 19.41 2.48
C SER A 35 68.11 20.19 3.28
N ILE A 36 68.24 21.52 3.28
CA ILE A 36 67.35 22.40 4.05
C ILE A 36 65.91 22.27 3.54
N GLU A 37 65.72 21.96 2.25
CA GLU A 37 64.44 21.68 1.63
C GLU A 37 63.79 20.41 2.22
N LYS A 38 64.51 19.27 2.26
CA LYS A 38 64.01 18.01 2.88
C LYS A 38 63.54 18.23 4.32
N PHE A 39 64.25 19.05 5.11
CA PHE A 39 63.85 19.34 6.48
C PHE A 39 62.55 20.16 6.58
N HIS A 40 62.34 21.13 5.68
CA HIS A 40 61.08 21.88 5.61
C HIS A 40 59.91 21.03 5.09
N GLU A 41 60.18 20.11 4.16
CA GLU A 41 59.19 19.17 3.62
C GLU A 41 58.68 18.20 4.71
N ILE A 42 59.59 17.64 5.52
CA ILE A 42 59.25 16.79 6.68
C ILE A 42 58.44 17.57 7.73
N LEU A 43 58.75 18.85 7.98
CA LEU A 43 57.93 19.69 8.87
C LEU A 43 56.52 19.94 8.31
N ALA A 44 56.41 20.22 7.00
CA ALA A 44 55.13 20.39 6.32
C ALA A 44 54.32 19.07 6.26
N GLU A 45 54.99 17.91 6.26
CA GLU A 45 54.36 16.60 6.38
C GLU A 45 53.85 16.34 7.80
N LEU A 46 54.66 16.63 8.82
CA LEU A 46 54.27 16.50 10.22
C LEU A 46 53.06 17.38 10.58
N ASP A 47 52.98 18.59 10.03
CA ASP A 47 51.82 19.47 10.25
C ASP A 47 50.59 19.07 9.42
N ARG A 48 50.76 18.50 8.20
CA ARG A 48 49.66 17.82 7.48
C ARG A 48 49.10 16.64 8.29
N GLU A 49 49.97 15.80 8.83
CA GLU A 49 49.60 14.64 9.66
C GLU A 49 48.90 15.06 10.96
N ARG A 50 49.35 16.13 11.62
CA ARG A 50 48.66 16.72 12.78
C ARG A 50 47.26 17.21 12.43
N GLN A 51 47.09 17.87 11.28
CA GLN A 51 45.77 18.33 10.81
C GLN A 51 44.85 17.15 10.48
N ALA A 52 45.37 16.10 9.83
CA ALA A 52 44.64 14.87 9.55
C ALA A 52 44.15 14.16 10.83
N ARG A 53 45.01 14.05 11.85
CA ARG A 53 44.65 13.48 13.17
C ARG A 53 43.58 14.30 13.89
N LEU A 54 43.68 15.62 13.89
CA LEU A 54 42.64 16.49 14.47
C LEU A 54 41.30 16.38 13.73
N ALA A 55 41.32 16.27 12.40
CA ALA A 55 40.11 16.03 11.62
C ALA A 55 39.48 14.66 11.93
N ALA A 56 40.29 13.60 12.05
CA ALA A 56 39.83 12.27 12.43
C ALA A 56 39.28 12.21 13.87
N GLU A 57 39.91 12.90 14.82
CA GLU A 57 39.43 12.98 16.21
C GLU A 57 38.11 13.75 16.32
N ASN A 58 37.98 14.87 15.60
CA ASN A 58 36.72 15.61 15.50
C ASN A 58 35.62 14.73 14.88
N SER A 59 35.88 14.09 13.74
CA SER A 59 34.92 13.19 13.07
C SER A 59 34.50 12.02 13.97
N LYS A 60 35.44 11.41 14.71
CA LYS A 60 35.16 10.39 15.73
C LYS A 60 34.25 10.93 16.84
N SER A 61 34.44 12.17 17.28
CA SER A 61 33.59 12.79 18.31
C SER A 61 32.17 13.06 17.79
N GLU A 62 32.02 13.48 16.54
CA GLU A 62 30.72 13.69 15.87
C GLU A 62 29.97 12.37 15.68
N LEU A 63 30.67 11.31 15.26
CA LEU A 63 30.16 9.93 15.21
C LEU A 63 29.73 9.43 16.60
N GLN A 64 30.51 9.70 17.65
CA GLN A 64 30.15 9.33 19.01
C GLN A 64 28.88 10.06 19.48
N VAL A 65 28.69 11.33 19.08
CA VAL A 65 27.46 12.10 19.38
C VAL A 65 26.27 11.57 18.57
N SER A 66 26.43 11.28 17.28
CA SER A 66 25.35 10.75 16.44
C SER A 66 24.91 9.35 16.88
N PHE A 67 25.85 8.47 17.22
CA PHE A 67 25.59 7.15 17.78
C PHE A 67 24.84 7.24 19.12
N ASN A 68 25.25 8.15 20.02
CA ASN A 68 24.51 8.36 21.27
C ASN A 68 23.08 8.88 21.04
N ARG A 69 22.88 9.78 20.07
CA ARG A 69 21.54 10.26 19.68
C ARG A 69 20.68 9.12 19.10
N LEU A 70 21.24 8.29 18.23
CA LEU A 70 20.56 7.11 17.68
C LEU A 70 20.19 6.10 18.77
N ARG A 71 21.10 5.85 19.72
CA ARG A 71 20.86 4.99 20.89
C ARG A 71 19.69 5.49 21.73
N VAL A 72 19.58 6.80 21.98
CA VAL A 72 18.43 7.39 22.69
C VAL A 72 17.13 7.20 21.90
N LEU A 73 17.13 7.45 20.59
CA LEU A 73 15.96 7.26 19.73
C LEU A 73 15.49 5.80 19.69
N ALA A 74 16.42 4.83 19.66
CA ALA A 74 16.10 3.41 19.72
C ALA A 74 15.42 3.02 21.05
N HIS A 75 15.93 3.52 22.19
CA HIS A 75 15.30 3.30 23.50
C HIS A 75 13.92 3.96 23.60
N GLU A 76 13.74 5.15 23.00
CA GLU A 76 12.44 5.82 22.94
C GLU A 76 11.43 5.06 22.06
N ALA A 77 11.87 4.49 20.93
CA ALA A 77 11.03 3.67 20.06
C ALA A 77 10.59 2.37 20.76
N ILE A 78 11.51 1.66 21.44
CA ILE A 78 11.20 0.49 22.27
C ILE A 78 10.18 0.87 23.36
N LYS A 79 10.42 1.96 24.09
CA LYS A 79 9.51 2.44 25.14
C LYS A 79 8.10 2.75 24.60
N LYS A 80 7.97 3.34 23.42
CA LYS A 80 6.67 3.61 22.77
C LYS A 80 5.97 2.33 22.32
N ARG A 81 6.70 1.37 21.74
CA ARG A 81 6.16 0.03 21.39
C ARG A 81 5.58 -0.67 22.62
N ASP A 82 6.33 -0.69 23.72
CA ASP A 82 5.95 -1.40 24.93
C ASP A 82 4.75 -0.74 25.62
N GLU A 83 4.71 0.60 25.63
CA GLU A 83 3.58 1.37 26.15
C GLU A 83 2.30 1.17 25.32
N HIS A 84 2.39 1.19 23.98
CA HIS A 84 1.27 0.83 23.12
C HIS A 84 0.81 -0.62 23.30
N SER A 85 1.71 -1.54 23.69
CA SER A 85 1.29 -2.90 24.04
C SER A 85 0.47 -2.92 25.33
N ARG A 86 0.92 -2.23 26.39
CA ARG A 86 0.14 -2.11 27.64
C ARG A 86 -1.25 -1.53 27.40
N GLN A 87 -1.36 -0.47 26.59
CA GLN A 87 -2.62 0.16 26.24
C GLN A 87 -3.57 -0.78 25.49
N ARG A 88 -3.04 -1.63 24.60
CA ARG A 88 -3.81 -2.68 23.92
C ARG A 88 -4.31 -3.74 24.90
N ASP A 89 -3.43 -4.21 25.79
CA ASP A 89 -3.74 -5.24 26.78
C ASP A 89 -4.74 -4.74 27.84
N GLU A 90 -4.71 -3.44 28.15
CA GLU A 90 -5.69 -2.75 29.00
C GLU A 90 -7.07 -2.63 28.32
N ALA A 91 -7.12 -2.13 27.08
CA ALA A 91 -8.36 -2.06 26.30
C ALA A 91 -9.00 -3.45 26.06
N LEU A 92 -8.19 -4.51 25.98
CA LEU A 92 -8.68 -5.89 25.94
C LEU A 92 -9.32 -6.33 27.27
N ARG A 93 -8.74 -5.97 28.42
CA ARG A 93 -9.35 -6.22 29.74
C ARG A 93 -10.67 -5.46 29.90
N GLU A 94 -10.69 -4.16 29.55
CA GLU A 94 -11.91 -3.34 29.58
C GLU A 94 -13.01 -3.96 28.71
N LYS A 95 -12.67 -4.41 27.49
CA LYS A 95 -13.61 -5.12 26.60
C LYS A 95 -14.14 -6.41 27.22
N GLU A 96 -13.30 -7.19 27.91
CA GLU A 96 -13.72 -8.43 28.60
C GLU A 96 -14.66 -8.13 29.79
N GLU A 97 -14.43 -7.04 30.53
CA GLU A 97 -15.33 -6.60 31.60
C GLU A 97 -16.65 -6.04 31.06
N VAL A 98 -16.64 -5.31 29.96
CA VAL A 98 -17.85 -4.90 29.24
C VAL A 98 -18.65 -6.12 28.77
N ILE A 99 -18.01 -7.14 28.19
CA ILE A 99 -18.70 -8.40 27.81
C ILE A 99 -19.35 -9.05 29.03
N LYS A 100 -18.63 -9.20 30.16
CA LYS A 100 -19.17 -9.77 31.41
C LYS A 100 -20.29 -8.96 32.04
N THR A 101 -20.42 -7.66 31.75
CA THR A 101 -21.57 -6.85 32.21
C THR A 101 -22.74 -6.94 31.24
N VAL A 102 -22.50 -6.99 29.93
CA VAL A 102 -23.54 -7.27 28.92
C VAL A 102 -24.17 -8.65 29.17
N GLU A 103 -23.38 -9.69 29.40
CA GLU A 103 -23.88 -11.05 29.72
C GLU A 103 -24.87 -11.02 30.90
N LYS A 104 -24.48 -10.40 32.03
CA LYS A 104 -25.34 -10.22 33.21
C LYS A 104 -26.64 -9.49 32.89
N VAL A 105 -26.56 -8.38 32.13
CA VAL A 105 -27.76 -7.62 31.72
C VAL A 105 -28.66 -8.47 30.81
N THR A 106 -28.12 -9.35 29.96
CA THR A 106 -28.96 -10.29 29.19
C THR A 106 -29.63 -11.34 30.06
N ASP A 107 -28.99 -11.81 31.14
CA ASP A 107 -29.58 -12.78 32.07
C ASP A 107 -30.64 -12.13 32.99
N GLU A 108 -30.39 -10.92 33.47
CA GLU A 108 -31.38 -10.09 34.17
C GLU A 108 -32.61 -9.83 33.28
N LEU A 109 -32.39 -9.55 31.98
CA LEU A 109 -33.49 -9.37 31.01
C LEU A 109 -34.28 -10.66 30.77
N LYS A 110 -33.63 -11.84 30.71
CA LYS A 110 -34.31 -13.15 30.58
C LYS A 110 -35.22 -13.42 31.78
N GLU A 111 -34.73 -13.18 33.00
CA GLU A 111 -35.55 -13.34 34.22
C GLU A 111 -36.66 -12.28 34.33
N ALA A 112 -36.43 -11.04 33.87
CA ALA A 112 -37.48 -10.02 33.80
C ALA A 112 -38.61 -10.37 32.81
N ILE A 113 -38.29 -10.94 31.64
CA ILE A 113 -39.27 -11.46 30.68
C ILE A 113 -40.09 -12.60 31.31
N LYS A 114 -39.42 -13.56 31.96
CA LYS A 114 -40.04 -14.68 32.66
C LYS A 114 -40.98 -14.22 33.80
N GLN A 115 -40.59 -13.23 34.59
CA GLN A 115 -41.46 -12.60 35.60
C GLN A 115 -42.69 -11.95 34.96
N LYS A 116 -42.53 -11.22 33.85
CA LYS A 116 -43.65 -10.61 33.11
C LYS A 116 -44.64 -11.67 32.60
N ASP A 117 -44.16 -12.80 32.10
CA ASP A 117 -45.02 -13.90 31.63
C ASP A 117 -45.78 -14.58 32.79
N ASP A 118 -45.16 -14.72 33.97
CA ASP A 118 -45.85 -15.22 35.17
C ASP A 118 -46.87 -14.21 35.73
N PHE A 119 -46.58 -12.90 35.68
CA PHE A 119 -47.58 -11.86 35.97
C PHE A 119 -48.74 -11.87 34.97
N ALA A 120 -48.49 -12.14 33.69
CA ALA A 120 -49.55 -12.24 32.67
C ALA A 120 -50.51 -13.41 32.97
N LYS A 121 -49.99 -14.57 33.40
CA LYS A 121 -50.81 -15.73 33.84
C LYS A 121 -51.66 -15.38 35.05
N GLN A 122 -51.06 -14.74 36.08
CA GLN A 122 -51.78 -14.28 37.26
C GLN A 122 -52.89 -13.27 36.91
N LEU A 123 -52.64 -12.35 35.97
CA LEU A 123 -53.64 -11.39 35.50
C LEU A 123 -54.81 -12.09 34.76
N GLU A 124 -54.53 -13.16 34.02
CA GLU A 124 -55.57 -13.97 33.37
C GLU A 124 -56.43 -14.73 34.39
N GLU A 125 -55.82 -15.31 35.43
CA GLU A 125 -56.52 -15.96 36.55
C GLU A 125 -57.37 -14.95 37.35
N VAL A 126 -56.83 -13.77 37.65
CA VAL A 126 -57.56 -12.68 38.31
C VAL A 126 -58.72 -12.17 37.46
N ASN A 127 -58.56 -12.08 36.12
CA ASN A 127 -59.69 -11.73 35.24
C ASN A 127 -60.76 -12.82 35.23
N LYS A 128 -60.41 -14.12 35.21
CA LYS A 128 -61.38 -15.23 35.32
C LYS A 128 -62.15 -15.18 36.65
N ALA A 129 -61.46 -14.94 37.76
CA ALA A 129 -62.09 -14.75 39.07
C ALA A 129 -63.01 -13.52 39.12
N LYS A 130 -62.59 -12.41 38.50
CA LYS A 130 -63.37 -11.18 38.36
C LYS A 130 -64.62 -11.35 37.49
N GLU A 131 -64.55 -12.11 36.40
CA GLU A 131 -65.72 -12.43 35.57
C GLU A 131 -66.72 -13.30 36.35
N SER A 132 -66.25 -14.26 37.16
CA SER A 132 -67.10 -15.02 38.08
C SER A 132 -67.80 -14.08 39.08
N MET A 133 -67.03 -13.25 39.80
CA MET A 133 -67.57 -12.29 40.78
C MET A 133 -68.53 -11.27 40.13
N ARG A 134 -68.33 -10.93 38.86
CA ARG A 134 -69.23 -10.09 38.08
C ARG A 134 -70.59 -10.74 37.88
N THR A 135 -70.64 -12.02 37.51
CA THR A 135 -71.92 -12.74 37.36
C THR A 135 -72.67 -12.87 38.70
N GLU A 136 -71.96 -13.09 39.80
CA GLU A 136 -72.52 -13.03 41.17
C GLU A 136 -73.05 -11.64 41.53
N MET A 137 -72.33 -10.58 41.15
CA MET A 137 -72.71 -9.19 41.38
C MET A 137 -73.91 -8.76 40.51
N GLU A 138 -74.04 -9.28 39.29
CA GLU A 138 -75.20 -9.05 38.41
C GLU A 138 -76.46 -9.78 38.94
N THR A 139 -76.34 -11.02 39.44
CA THR A 139 -77.44 -11.65 40.20
C THR A 139 -77.80 -10.87 41.46
N SER A 140 -76.81 -10.39 42.21
CA SER A 140 -77.03 -9.55 43.40
C SER A 140 -77.71 -8.22 43.05
N GLY A 141 -77.34 -7.61 41.92
CA GLY A 141 -77.97 -6.41 41.38
C GLY A 141 -79.47 -6.60 41.10
N SER A 142 -79.85 -7.75 40.53
CA SER A 142 -81.28 -8.08 40.31
C SER A 142 -82.08 -8.14 41.62
N MET A 143 -81.47 -8.66 42.70
CA MET A 143 -82.09 -8.67 44.03
C MET A 143 -82.15 -7.26 44.64
N LEU A 144 -81.12 -6.43 44.44
CA LEU A 144 -81.08 -5.05 44.92
C LEU A 144 -82.13 -4.16 44.25
N VAL A 145 -82.40 -4.33 42.95
CA VAL A 145 -83.51 -3.62 42.27
C VAL A 145 -84.86 -4.01 42.89
N SER A 146 -85.10 -5.31 43.11
CA SER A 146 -86.30 -5.79 43.82
C SER A 146 -86.37 -5.32 45.29
N GLY A 147 -85.25 -4.93 45.89
CA GLY A 147 -85.17 -4.26 47.18
C GLY A 147 -85.50 -2.76 47.08
N ILE A 148 -84.99 -2.08 46.06
CA ILE A 148 -85.18 -0.66 45.81
C ILE A 148 -86.66 -0.31 45.59
N ASP A 149 -87.43 -1.09 44.84
CA ASP A 149 -88.88 -0.83 44.69
C ASP A 149 -89.63 -0.94 46.04
N LYS A 150 -89.23 -1.91 46.88
CA LYS A 150 -89.76 -2.09 48.24
C LYS A 150 -89.27 -1.03 49.25
N ILE A 151 -88.28 -0.23 48.88
CA ILE A 151 -87.74 0.90 49.65
C ILE A 151 -88.33 2.23 49.13
N SER A 152 -88.43 2.41 47.82
CA SER A 152 -89.02 3.58 47.15
C SER A 152 -90.46 3.85 47.65
N GLY A 153 -91.29 2.79 47.74
CA GLY A 153 -92.61 2.88 48.37
C GLY A 153 -92.62 3.32 49.84
N LYS A 154 -91.52 3.12 50.58
CA LYS A 154 -91.34 3.52 51.99
C LYS A 154 -90.67 4.89 52.18
N VAL A 155 -89.91 5.34 51.17
CA VAL A 155 -89.18 6.63 51.16
C VAL A 155 -90.11 7.84 51.08
N SER A 156 -91.40 7.62 50.77
CA SER A 156 -92.49 8.61 50.94
C SER A 156 -92.82 8.98 52.40
N GLN A 157 -92.14 8.40 53.39
CA GLN A 157 -92.52 8.48 54.82
C GLN A 157 -91.37 8.82 55.78
N PHE A 158 -90.60 9.88 55.53
CA PHE A 158 -89.68 10.46 56.53
C PHE A 158 -90.44 11.22 57.66
N LYS A 159 -91.32 10.50 58.36
CA LYS A 159 -92.12 10.92 59.54
C LYS A 159 -93.21 11.97 59.25
N ASN A 160 -94.30 11.53 58.61
CA ASN A 160 -95.52 12.34 58.38
C ASN A 160 -96.28 12.64 59.69
N PHE A 161 -95.84 13.66 60.45
CA PHE A 161 -96.49 14.15 61.67
C PHE A 161 -97.97 14.59 61.48
N VAL A 162 -98.41 14.79 60.23
CA VAL A 162 -99.78 15.17 59.84
C VAL A 162 -100.79 14.04 60.10
N ALA A 163 -100.40 12.77 59.92
CA ALA A 163 -101.34 11.66 59.75
C ALA A 163 -102.09 11.17 61.01
N GLY A 164 -101.73 11.66 62.21
CA GLY A 164 -102.23 11.09 63.48
C GLY A 164 -103.04 12.02 64.41
N GLY A 165 -103.20 13.30 64.08
CA GLY A 165 -103.72 14.29 65.05
C GLY A 165 -102.76 14.51 66.24
N LEU A 166 -103.12 15.33 67.23
CA LEU A 166 -102.24 15.56 68.41
C LEU A 166 -102.26 14.35 69.36
N PRO A 167 -101.09 13.90 69.88
CA PRO A 167 -101.02 12.79 70.86
C PRO A 167 -101.91 13.01 72.08
N ARG A 168 -102.95 12.18 72.24
CA ARG A 168 -103.90 12.28 73.36
C ARG A 168 -103.38 11.55 74.60
N SER A 169 -103.45 12.21 75.75
CA SER A 169 -103.23 11.58 77.06
C SER A 169 -104.56 11.05 77.62
N PRO A 170 -104.61 9.82 78.18
CA PRO A 170 -105.78 9.33 78.89
C PRO A 170 -105.99 10.00 80.27
N LYS A 171 -105.04 10.83 80.74
CA LYS A 171 -105.09 11.51 82.05
C LYS A 171 -105.64 12.93 82.02
N TYR A 172 -105.85 13.52 80.83
CA TYR A 172 -106.24 14.92 80.67
C TYR A 172 -107.35 15.07 79.62
N THR A 173 -108.26 16.02 79.85
CA THR A 173 -109.36 16.37 78.93
C THR A 173 -109.41 17.88 78.73
N GLY A 174 -109.99 18.34 77.61
CA GLY A 174 -110.02 19.77 77.27
C GLY A 174 -108.63 20.35 76.98
N LEU A 175 -108.43 21.62 77.33
CA LEU A 175 -107.22 22.39 76.97
C LEU A 175 -105.89 21.71 77.42
N PRO A 176 -105.74 21.17 78.66
CA PRO A 176 -104.51 20.49 79.08
C PRO A 176 -104.14 19.25 78.24
N ALA A 177 -105.13 18.58 77.64
CA ALA A 177 -104.87 17.45 76.73
C ALA A 177 -104.22 17.92 75.41
N VAL A 178 -104.63 19.10 74.92
CA VAL A 178 -104.02 19.75 73.76
C VAL A 178 -102.58 20.18 74.09
N SER A 179 -102.38 20.80 75.27
CA SER A 179 -101.04 21.18 75.74
C SER A 179 -100.08 19.99 75.84
N TYR A 180 -100.52 18.86 76.41
CA TYR A 180 -99.73 17.62 76.46
C TYR A 180 -99.38 17.11 75.06
N GLY A 181 -100.36 17.06 74.16
CA GLY A 181 -100.15 16.58 72.78
C GLY A 181 -99.18 17.48 71.99
N VAL A 182 -99.25 18.80 72.17
CA VAL A 182 -98.31 19.75 71.57
C VAL A 182 -96.91 19.53 72.11
N ILE A 183 -96.73 19.48 73.44
CA ILE A 183 -95.41 19.25 74.07
C ILE A 183 -94.80 17.92 73.60
N LYS A 184 -95.57 16.82 73.59
CA LYS A 184 -95.07 15.51 73.14
C LYS A 184 -94.68 15.54 71.66
N ARG A 185 -95.49 16.14 70.79
CA ARG A 185 -95.16 16.31 69.36
C ARG A 185 -93.91 17.15 69.17
N THR A 186 -93.75 18.25 69.90
CA THR A 186 -92.55 19.09 69.81
C THR A 186 -91.30 18.30 70.20
N ASN A 187 -91.35 17.48 71.25
CA ASN A 187 -90.23 16.60 71.60
C ASN A 187 -89.97 15.55 70.51
N GLU A 188 -91.00 14.88 69.99
CA GLU A 188 -90.88 13.90 68.88
C GLU A 188 -90.34 14.50 67.57
N ILE A 189 -90.47 15.82 67.39
CA ILE A 189 -89.87 16.61 66.30
C ILE A 189 -88.42 16.98 66.63
N VAL A 190 -88.14 17.48 67.83
CA VAL A 190 -86.78 17.86 68.27
C VAL A 190 -85.85 16.65 68.28
N GLU A 191 -86.30 15.49 68.78
CA GLU A 191 -85.57 14.23 68.73
C GLU A 191 -85.25 13.80 67.29
N GLU A 192 -86.17 14.01 66.35
CA GLU A 192 -85.95 13.70 64.93
C GLU A 192 -84.96 14.67 64.27
N LEU A 193 -85.08 15.97 64.56
CA LEU A 193 -84.16 16.99 64.06
C LEU A 193 -82.75 16.78 64.62
N LEU A 194 -82.62 16.43 65.90
CA LEU A 194 -81.33 16.06 66.49
C LEU A 194 -80.74 14.82 65.81
N ARG A 195 -81.55 13.77 65.57
CA ARG A 195 -81.12 12.56 64.85
C ARG A 195 -80.67 12.86 63.41
N GLN A 196 -81.36 13.76 62.71
CA GLN A 196 -80.97 14.22 61.36
C GLN A 196 -79.71 15.08 61.37
N ILE A 197 -79.54 15.96 62.36
CA ILE A 197 -78.33 16.77 62.54
C ILE A 197 -77.13 15.84 62.87
N GLU A 198 -77.33 14.83 63.71
CA GLU A 198 -76.31 13.83 64.05
C GLU A 198 -75.91 13.00 62.83
N SER A 199 -76.88 12.45 62.08
CA SER A 199 -76.57 11.67 60.87
C SER A 199 -75.88 12.50 59.79
N THR A 200 -76.28 13.77 59.63
CA THR A 200 -75.66 14.70 58.67
C THR A 200 -74.27 15.15 59.14
N THR A 201 -74.06 15.30 60.44
CA THR A 201 -72.75 15.60 61.03
C THR A 201 -71.81 14.43 60.86
N LYS A 202 -72.30 13.20 61.07
CA LYS A 202 -71.53 11.97 60.86
C LYS A 202 -71.11 11.79 59.41
N SER A 203 -72.04 11.83 58.44
CA SER A 203 -71.70 11.67 57.02
C SER A 203 -70.77 12.77 56.49
N ARG A 204 -70.91 14.01 56.99
CA ARG A 204 -69.98 15.12 56.70
C ARG A 204 -68.59 14.88 57.31
N ASN A 205 -68.48 14.23 58.47
CA ASN A 205 -67.19 13.88 59.07
C ASN A 205 -66.54 12.72 58.31
N GLU A 206 -67.29 11.66 58.00
CA GLU A 206 -66.82 10.53 57.17
C GLU A 206 -66.32 11.02 55.79
N ALA A 207 -67.00 11.99 55.17
CA ALA A 207 -66.55 12.61 53.92
C ALA A 207 -65.26 13.44 54.07
N ARG A 208 -64.98 14.02 55.25
CA ARG A 208 -63.70 14.69 55.55
C ARG A 208 -62.58 13.68 55.75
N GLU A 209 -62.82 12.62 56.51
CA GLU A 209 -61.84 11.55 56.75
C GLU A 209 -61.42 10.89 55.41
N GLN A 210 -62.37 10.67 54.49
CA GLN A 210 -62.07 10.22 53.12
C GLN A 210 -61.26 11.25 52.30
N MET A 211 -61.61 12.54 52.39
CA MET A 211 -60.88 13.62 51.72
C MET A 211 -59.45 13.77 52.26
N GLU A 212 -59.26 13.64 53.57
CA GLU A 212 -57.98 13.68 54.26
C GLU A 212 -57.12 12.47 53.87
N HIS A 213 -57.69 11.27 53.81
CA HIS A 213 -57.00 10.07 53.29
C HIS A 213 -56.51 10.26 51.85
N ARG A 214 -57.36 10.77 50.95
CA ARG A 214 -56.97 11.09 49.56
C ARG A 214 -55.90 12.19 49.48
N ASN A 215 -55.93 13.17 50.39
CA ASN A 215 -54.91 14.22 50.46
C ASN A 215 -53.55 13.66 50.91
N TYR A 216 -53.53 12.68 51.82
CA TYR A 216 -52.30 11.96 52.20
C TYR A 216 -51.77 11.07 51.07
N GLU A 217 -52.62 10.34 50.34
CA GLU A 217 -52.22 9.59 49.14
C GLU A 217 -51.55 10.50 48.12
N ILE A 218 -52.20 11.61 47.74
CA ILE A 218 -51.66 12.58 46.78
C ILE A 218 -50.33 13.17 47.25
N ALA A 219 -50.18 13.45 48.55
CA ALA A 219 -48.92 13.96 49.10
C ALA A 219 -47.78 12.93 48.99
N ILE A 220 -48.06 11.63 49.14
CA ILE A 220 -47.08 10.55 48.95
C ILE A 220 -46.72 10.40 47.47
N GLU A 221 -47.71 10.35 46.58
CA GLU A 221 -47.50 10.27 45.12
C GLU A 221 -46.66 11.45 44.60
N VAL A 222 -46.96 12.67 45.04
CA VAL A 222 -46.16 13.88 44.70
C VAL A 222 -44.74 13.76 45.25
N SER A 223 -44.55 13.33 46.49
CA SER A 223 -43.21 13.14 47.09
C SER A 223 -42.37 12.11 46.31
N GLU A 224 -42.98 11.00 45.87
CA GLU A 224 -42.32 10.02 45.01
C GLU A 224 -41.94 10.58 43.64
N LEU A 225 -42.82 11.38 43.02
CA LEU A 225 -42.55 12.03 41.73
C LEU A 225 -41.44 13.08 41.86
N GLU A 226 -41.42 13.87 42.94
CA GLU A 226 -40.34 14.84 43.22
C GLU A 226 -38.99 14.14 43.44
N ALA A 227 -38.97 13.00 44.13
CA ALA A 227 -37.77 12.17 44.28
C ALA A 227 -37.27 11.62 42.92
N LYS A 228 -38.17 11.07 42.09
CA LYS A 228 -37.86 10.56 40.74
C LYS A 228 -37.35 11.67 39.82
N ILE A 229 -37.98 12.86 39.84
CA ILE A 229 -37.54 14.05 39.10
C ILE A 229 -36.15 14.52 39.58
N SER A 230 -35.86 14.45 40.88
CA SER A 230 -34.57 14.85 41.43
C SER A 230 -33.44 13.91 40.99
N GLY A 231 -33.66 12.59 41.03
CA GLY A 231 -32.71 11.60 40.50
C GLY A 231 -32.43 11.78 39.01
N LEU A 232 -33.48 11.99 38.20
CA LEU A 232 -33.33 12.26 36.77
C LEU A 232 -32.57 13.57 36.49
N ARG A 233 -32.74 14.61 37.30
CA ARG A 233 -31.95 15.86 37.19
C ARG A 233 -30.47 15.63 37.50
N GLU A 234 -30.14 14.84 38.52
CA GLU A 234 -28.76 14.45 38.79
C GLU A 234 -28.15 13.65 37.64
N GLU A 235 -28.88 12.69 37.07
CA GLU A 235 -28.42 11.93 35.90
C GLU A 235 -28.15 12.82 34.69
N VAL A 236 -29.05 13.77 34.40
CA VAL A 236 -28.88 14.73 33.31
C VAL A 236 -27.65 15.62 33.56
N ALA A 237 -27.43 16.09 34.79
CA ALA A 237 -26.23 16.87 35.12
C ALA A 237 -24.93 16.05 34.98
N LYS A 238 -24.93 14.78 35.43
CA LYS A 238 -23.80 13.85 35.25
C LYS A 238 -23.52 13.61 33.76
N LYS A 239 -24.55 13.29 32.97
CA LYS A 239 -24.46 13.07 31.52
C LYS A 239 -23.97 14.33 30.77
N ALA A 240 -24.46 15.52 31.13
CA ALA A 240 -23.96 16.78 30.57
C ALA A 240 -22.46 16.99 30.84
N SER A 241 -21.98 16.76 32.08
CA SER A 241 -20.55 16.90 32.39
C SER A 241 -19.63 15.92 31.63
N VAL A 242 -20.16 14.78 31.17
CA VAL A 242 -19.46 13.84 30.28
C VAL A 242 -19.48 14.33 28.83
N VAL A 243 -20.58 14.91 28.35
CA VAL A 243 -20.62 15.55 27.02
C VAL A 243 -19.63 16.71 26.94
N ASP A 244 -19.61 17.60 27.94
CA ASP A 244 -18.66 18.73 28.05
C ASP A 244 -17.18 18.31 28.07
N SER A 245 -16.87 17.07 28.45
CA SER A 245 -15.49 16.54 28.48
C SER A 245 -15.14 15.83 27.17
N LEU A 246 -16.10 15.13 26.56
CA LEU A 246 -15.96 14.55 25.23
C LEU A 246 -15.83 15.62 24.14
N GLU A 247 -16.62 16.69 24.18
CA GLU A 247 -16.55 17.81 23.22
C GLU A 247 -15.15 18.46 23.22
N LYS A 248 -14.57 18.68 24.41
CA LYS A 248 -13.19 19.17 24.56
C LYS A 248 -12.18 18.18 23.99
N SER A 249 -12.30 16.90 24.33
CA SER A 249 -11.41 15.84 23.81
C SER A 249 -11.50 15.67 22.29
N VAL A 250 -12.66 15.97 21.68
CA VAL A 250 -12.84 16.03 20.22
C VAL A 250 -12.12 17.26 19.66
N SER A 251 -12.37 18.48 20.20
CA SER A 251 -11.68 19.69 19.70
C SER A 251 -10.15 19.59 19.80
N GLU A 252 -9.63 18.99 20.88
CA GLU A 252 -8.20 18.72 21.07
C GLU A 252 -7.63 17.68 20.08
N LYS A 253 -8.46 16.84 19.47
CA LYS A 253 -8.06 15.88 18.44
C LYS A 253 -8.17 16.50 17.05
N ASP A 254 -9.21 17.29 16.79
CA ASP A 254 -9.40 18.01 15.53
C ASP A 254 -8.29 19.05 15.30
N GLU A 255 -7.81 19.72 16.35
CA GLU A 255 -6.62 20.59 16.29
C GLU A 255 -5.37 19.81 15.91
N LYS A 256 -5.09 18.68 16.60
CA LYS A 256 -3.92 17.82 16.32
C LYS A 256 -3.98 17.13 14.95
N LEU A 257 -5.18 16.82 14.45
CA LEU A 257 -5.40 16.35 13.09
C LEU A 257 -5.09 17.45 12.07
N SER A 258 -5.54 18.69 12.34
CA SER A 258 -5.25 19.85 11.49
C SER A 258 -3.74 20.16 11.42
N GLU A 259 -3.03 20.07 12.54
CA GLU A 259 -1.55 20.18 12.57
C GLU A 259 -0.89 19.08 11.73
N LEU A 260 -1.33 17.82 11.89
CA LEU A 260 -0.76 16.67 11.19
C LEU A 260 -1.04 16.73 9.67
N GLU A 261 -2.25 17.13 9.25
CA GLU A 261 -2.56 17.42 7.84
C GLU A 261 -1.71 18.55 7.27
N GLY A 262 -1.41 19.60 8.06
CA GLY A 262 -0.47 20.65 7.69
C GLY A 262 0.93 20.08 7.39
N VAL A 263 1.49 19.33 8.33
CA VAL A 263 2.83 18.71 8.19
C VAL A 263 2.88 17.69 7.04
N MET A 264 1.81 16.92 6.80
CA MET A 264 1.73 16.03 5.62
C MET A 264 1.74 16.82 4.31
N ARG A 265 0.98 17.92 4.23
CA ARG A 265 0.93 18.80 3.05
C ARG A 265 2.27 19.46 2.76
N GLU A 266 2.98 19.92 3.80
CA GLU A 266 4.33 20.48 3.66
C GLU A 266 5.33 19.44 3.12
N LYS A 267 5.30 18.21 3.65
CA LYS A 267 6.13 17.10 3.14
C LYS A 267 5.77 16.71 1.71
N GLN A 268 4.49 16.70 1.35
CA GLN A 268 4.04 16.45 -0.02
C GLN A 268 4.58 17.52 -0.98
N ASN A 269 4.45 18.81 -0.63
CA ASN A 269 4.97 19.91 -1.45
C ASN A 269 6.51 19.83 -1.61
N ALA A 270 7.23 19.46 -0.54
CA ALA A 270 8.67 19.28 -0.60
C ALA A 270 9.07 18.13 -1.56
N LEU A 271 8.44 16.96 -1.42
CA LEU A 271 8.68 15.81 -2.29
C LEU A 271 8.29 16.11 -3.75
N GLU A 272 7.20 16.84 -3.99
CA GLU A 272 6.81 17.28 -5.34
C GLU A 272 7.86 18.22 -5.96
N SER A 273 8.45 19.13 -5.16
CA SER A 273 9.55 19.98 -5.63
C SER A 273 10.85 19.20 -5.92
N GLU A 274 11.14 18.15 -5.15
CA GLU A 274 12.28 17.25 -5.39
C GLU A 274 12.07 16.41 -6.66
N VAL A 275 10.86 15.89 -6.88
CA VAL A 275 10.48 15.17 -8.10
C VAL A 275 10.56 16.05 -9.35
N VAL A 276 10.29 17.35 -9.25
CA VAL A 276 10.53 18.32 -10.34
C VAL A 276 12.04 18.51 -10.56
N GLY A 277 12.82 18.73 -9.52
CA GLY A 277 14.29 18.88 -9.64
C GLY A 277 14.98 17.65 -10.24
N LEU A 278 14.55 16.45 -9.86
CA LEU A 278 15.04 15.19 -10.44
C LEU A 278 14.62 15.04 -11.91
N ARG A 279 13.41 15.47 -12.29
CA ARG A 279 12.95 15.46 -13.69
C ARG A 279 13.77 16.41 -14.56
N ASP A 280 14.06 17.60 -14.07
CA ASP A 280 14.88 18.58 -14.79
C ASP A 280 16.32 18.07 -14.97
N LEU A 281 16.88 17.41 -13.95
CA LEU A 281 18.19 16.76 -14.02
C LEU A 281 18.23 15.60 -15.03
N VAL A 282 17.19 14.75 -15.06
CA VAL A 282 17.06 13.69 -16.07
C VAL A 282 16.99 14.29 -17.48
N SER A 283 16.23 15.37 -17.68
CA SER A 283 16.15 16.10 -18.95
C SER A 283 17.52 16.66 -19.40
N GLU A 284 18.35 17.16 -18.47
CA GLU A 284 19.74 17.56 -18.80
C GLU A 284 20.58 16.35 -19.26
N TYR A 285 20.49 15.22 -18.57
CA TYR A 285 21.23 14.01 -18.94
C TYR A 285 20.76 13.41 -20.28
N GLU A 286 19.45 13.37 -20.55
CA GLU A 286 18.89 12.96 -21.85
C GLU A 286 19.36 13.88 -22.99
N GLY A 287 19.36 15.20 -22.76
CA GLY A 287 19.89 16.17 -23.72
C GLY A 287 21.40 16.00 -23.96
N ARG A 288 22.17 15.73 -22.91
CA ARG A 288 23.63 15.46 -23.01
C ARG A 288 23.93 14.14 -23.73
N LEU A 289 23.17 13.09 -23.46
CA LEU A 289 23.26 11.79 -24.15
C LEU A 289 22.96 11.96 -25.64
N SER A 290 21.83 12.59 -25.97
CA SER A 290 21.44 12.93 -27.36
C SER A 290 22.53 13.75 -28.07
N SER A 291 23.16 14.71 -27.37
CA SER A 291 24.27 15.51 -27.89
C SER A 291 25.58 14.73 -28.09
N SER A 292 25.67 13.49 -27.61
CA SER A 292 26.84 12.62 -27.69
C SER A 292 26.62 11.54 -28.74
N GLU A 293 25.43 10.92 -28.77
CA GLU A 293 24.97 10.03 -29.85
C GLU A 293 25.06 10.73 -31.21
N THR A 294 24.58 11.98 -31.32
CA THR A 294 24.68 12.77 -32.56
C THR A 294 26.13 13.06 -32.98
N LYS A 295 27.09 13.13 -32.05
CA LYS A 295 28.52 13.27 -32.38
C LYS A 295 29.14 11.96 -32.86
N LEU A 296 28.71 10.82 -32.31
CA LEU A 296 29.14 9.49 -32.75
C LEU A 296 28.62 9.19 -34.17
N GLU A 297 27.35 9.46 -34.45
CA GLU A 297 26.78 9.25 -35.80
C GLU A 297 27.44 10.18 -36.84
N MET A 298 27.87 11.39 -36.45
CA MET A 298 28.69 12.26 -37.32
C MET A 298 30.09 11.71 -37.63
N GLN A 299 30.65 10.82 -36.79
CA GLN A 299 31.96 10.18 -37.02
C GLN A 299 31.87 8.90 -37.85
N ARG A 300 30.71 8.23 -37.86
CA ARG A 300 30.46 7.00 -38.65
C ARG A 300 30.87 7.07 -40.13
N PRO A 301 30.50 8.11 -40.92
CA PRO A 301 30.92 8.20 -42.32
C PRO A 301 32.44 8.39 -42.48
N LEU A 302 33.12 9.01 -41.51
CA LEU A 302 34.59 9.17 -41.54
C LEU A 302 35.29 7.82 -41.34
N LEU A 303 34.79 6.97 -40.43
CA LEU A 303 35.30 5.61 -40.24
C LEU A 303 35.05 4.73 -41.47
N ALA A 304 33.88 4.84 -42.11
CA ALA A 304 33.61 4.15 -43.37
C ALA A 304 34.56 4.59 -44.50
N GLU A 305 34.91 5.89 -44.58
CA GLU A 305 35.91 6.37 -45.53
C GLU A 305 37.33 5.89 -45.20
N GLN A 306 37.71 5.83 -43.92
CA GLN A 306 38.98 5.26 -43.48
C GLN A 306 39.09 3.76 -43.85
N LEU A 307 38.04 2.96 -43.59
CA LEU A 307 38.01 1.54 -43.94
C LEU A 307 38.16 1.31 -45.45
N LYS A 308 37.55 2.17 -46.27
CA LYS A 308 37.73 2.20 -47.73
C LYS A 308 39.18 2.52 -48.13
N TYR A 309 39.85 3.50 -47.51
CA TYR A 309 41.26 3.76 -47.80
C TYR A 309 42.16 2.60 -47.36
N VAL A 310 41.90 1.99 -46.20
CA VAL A 310 42.58 0.79 -45.72
C VAL A 310 42.42 -0.37 -46.71
N GLY A 311 41.21 -0.68 -47.16
CA GLY A 311 40.97 -1.71 -48.18
C GLY A 311 41.76 -1.46 -49.48
N ASN A 312 41.77 -0.23 -49.99
CA ASN A 312 42.56 0.14 -51.16
C ASN A 312 44.07 -0.07 -50.96
N ILE A 313 44.61 0.32 -49.79
CA ILE A 313 46.04 0.17 -49.49
C ILE A 313 46.42 -1.32 -49.32
N HIS A 314 45.55 -2.11 -48.68
CA HIS A 314 45.68 -3.56 -48.54
C HIS A 314 45.79 -4.23 -49.92
N GLU A 315 44.89 -3.88 -50.86
CA GLU A 315 44.92 -4.40 -52.24
C GLU A 315 46.22 -4.05 -52.98
N GLN A 316 46.72 -2.81 -52.85
CA GLN A 316 47.97 -2.40 -53.50
C GLN A 316 49.18 -3.19 -52.96
N ILE A 317 49.24 -3.40 -51.63
CA ILE A 317 50.35 -4.15 -51.01
C ILE A 317 50.23 -5.64 -51.32
N TYR A 318 49.03 -6.22 -51.30
CA TYR A 318 48.79 -7.61 -51.72
C TYR A 318 49.26 -7.86 -53.17
N ASN A 319 48.99 -6.91 -54.09
CA ASN A 319 49.54 -6.97 -55.44
C ASN A 319 51.08 -6.87 -55.47
N ALA A 320 51.71 -6.09 -54.58
CA ALA A 320 53.17 -6.08 -54.44
C ALA A 320 53.72 -7.41 -53.89
N VAL A 321 53.06 -8.03 -52.90
CA VAL A 321 53.40 -9.39 -52.43
C VAL A 321 53.33 -10.39 -53.58
N LYS A 322 52.30 -10.31 -54.44
CA LYS A 322 52.09 -11.18 -55.61
C LYS A 322 53.19 -11.07 -56.68
N VAL A 323 53.84 -9.91 -56.81
CA VAL A 323 55.00 -9.70 -57.68
C VAL A 323 56.29 -10.24 -57.06
N VAL A 324 56.45 -10.12 -55.73
CA VAL A 324 57.69 -10.43 -55.00
C VAL A 324 57.76 -11.90 -54.55
N ASP A 325 56.64 -12.50 -54.18
CA ASP A 325 56.50 -13.93 -53.87
C ASP A 325 55.09 -14.45 -54.20
N ALA A 326 54.94 -14.94 -55.44
CA ALA A 326 53.69 -15.51 -55.93
C ALA A 326 53.23 -16.80 -55.20
N ARG A 327 54.04 -17.39 -54.30
CA ARG A 327 53.58 -18.48 -53.42
C ARG A 327 52.91 -17.93 -52.18
N LYS A 328 53.57 -17.02 -51.45
CA LYS A 328 53.00 -16.42 -50.23
C LYS A 328 51.73 -15.61 -50.52
N ALA A 329 51.63 -15.00 -51.71
CA ALA A 329 50.39 -14.34 -52.17
C ALA A 329 49.18 -15.28 -52.33
N SER A 330 49.38 -16.62 -52.36
CA SER A 330 48.31 -17.61 -52.36
C SER A 330 47.96 -18.12 -50.95
N GLU A 331 48.71 -17.73 -49.92
CA GLU A 331 48.45 -18.04 -48.51
C GLU A 331 47.75 -16.87 -47.79
N LEU A 332 47.92 -15.65 -48.30
CA LEU A 332 47.23 -14.44 -47.85
C LEU A 332 45.83 -14.35 -48.48
N SER A 333 44.81 -14.14 -47.66
CA SER A 333 43.41 -14.06 -48.10
C SER A 333 43.12 -12.82 -48.94
N GLU A 334 42.46 -13.00 -50.07
CA GLU A 334 42.08 -11.93 -51.00
C GLU A 334 40.90 -11.14 -50.38
N SER A 335 41.19 -9.98 -49.80
CA SER A 335 40.27 -9.02 -49.17
C SER A 335 39.33 -9.55 -48.05
N LEU A 336 39.60 -9.20 -46.78
CA LEU A 336 38.61 -9.29 -45.70
C LEU A 336 37.80 -7.99 -45.53
N PHE A 337 38.27 -6.89 -46.12
CA PHE A 337 37.85 -5.51 -45.80
C PHE A 337 36.80 -4.99 -46.77
N LEU A 338 35.53 -5.40 -46.57
CA LEU A 338 34.39 -4.78 -47.22
C LEU A 338 34.06 -3.44 -46.55
N ALA A 339 34.09 -2.35 -47.33
CA ALA A 339 33.66 -1.02 -46.88
C ALA A 339 32.12 -0.95 -46.82
N GLN A 340 31.56 -1.52 -45.76
CA GLN A 340 30.12 -1.51 -45.43
C GLN A 340 29.90 -0.72 -44.14
N GLU A 341 28.75 -0.05 -44.00
CA GLU A 341 28.37 0.60 -42.74
C GLU A 341 28.06 -0.46 -41.67
N MET A 342 29.07 -0.82 -40.88
CA MET A 342 28.94 -1.64 -39.68
C MET A 342 28.58 -0.78 -38.46
N ASP A 343 28.56 -1.35 -37.24
CA ASP A 343 28.56 -0.54 -36.02
C ASP A 343 29.84 0.32 -35.88
N MET A 344 29.78 1.41 -35.11
CA MET A 344 30.92 2.27 -34.82
C MET A 344 32.14 1.48 -34.28
N GLU A 345 31.93 0.57 -33.34
CA GLU A 345 33.03 -0.20 -32.73
C GLU A 345 33.54 -1.30 -33.67
N GLU A 346 32.65 -1.88 -34.48
CA GLU A 346 33.02 -2.83 -35.55
C GLU A 346 33.86 -2.17 -36.65
N ASN A 347 33.49 -0.97 -37.09
CA ASN A 347 34.28 -0.20 -38.07
C ASN A 347 35.69 0.10 -37.53
N ILE A 348 35.82 0.49 -36.25
CA ILE A 348 37.12 0.72 -35.61
C ILE A 348 37.95 -0.57 -35.58
N ARG A 349 37.36 -1.71 -35.17
CA ARG A 349 38.04 -3.02 -35.19
C ARG A 349 38.47 -3.44 -36.60
N ALA A 350 37.64 -3.21 -37.61
CA ALA A 350 37.95 -3.53 -39.00
C ALA A 350 39.09 -2.65 -39.57
N VAL A 351 39.10 -1.35 -39.26
CA VAL A 351 40.19 -0.42 -39.64
C VAL A 351 41.52 -0.84 -39.00
N LEU A 352 41.52 -1.20 -37.71
CA LEU A 352 42.73 -1.65 -37.01
C LEU A 352 43.31 -2.93 -37.60
N ALA A 353 42.49 -3.98 -37.74
CA ALA A 353 42.93 -5.26 -38.33
C ALA A 353 43.43 -5.11 -39.79
N GLY A 354 42.87 -4.16 -40.54
CA GLY A 354 43.35 -3.82 -41.88
C GLY A 354 44.71 -3.12 -41.88
N LEU A 355 44.95 -2.20 -40.93
CA LEU A 355 46.24 -1.53 -40.75
C LEU A 355 47.33 -2.50 -40.26
N GLU A 356 47.00 -3.44 -39.38
CA GLU A 356 47.90 -4.52 -38.94
C GLU A 356 48.30 -5.42 -40.12
N SER A 357 47.33 -5.90 -40.91
CA SER A 357 47.61 -6.72 -42.09
C SER A 357 48.40 -5.96 -43.17
N ILE A 358 48.13 -4.66 -43.36
CA ILE A 358 48.93 -3.76 -44.20
C ILE A 358 50.39 -3.71 -43.75
N TYR A 359 50.63 -3.61 -42.44
CA TYR A 359 51.97 -3.54 -41.86
C TYR A 359 52.75 -4.85 -42.07
N GLU A 360 52.16 -6.00 -41.71
CA GLU A 360 52.79 -7.33 -41.88
C GLU A 360 53.14 -7.63 -43.35
N MET A 361 52.21 -7.35 -44.27
CA MET A 361 52.47 -7.54 -45.71
C MET A 361 53.54 -6.57 -46.22
N SER A 362 53.55 -5.32 -45.76
CA SER A 362 54.58 -4.33 -46.14
C SER A 362 55.97 -4.76 -45.67
N GLU A 363 56.10 -5.21 -44.43
CA GLU A 363 57.35 -5.73 -43.89
C GLU A 363 57.84 -6.94 -44.71
N PHE A 364 56.95 -7.86 -45.07
CA PHE A 364 57.31 -9.00 -45.92
C PHE A 364 57.77 -8.57 -47.32
N VAL A 365 57.08 -7.62 -47.97
CA VAL A 365 57.49 -7.08 -49.28
C VAL A 365 58.87 -6.45 -49.19
N VAL A 366 59.15 -5.64 -48.16
CA VAL A 366 60.45 -4.98 -47.96
C VAL A 366 61.56 -6.02 -47.75
N HIS A 367 61.35 -7.01 -46.88
CA HIS A 367 62.34 -8.06 -46.64
C HIS A 367 62.61 -8.89 -47.90
N LYS A 368 61.57 -9.43 -48.55
CA LYS A 368 61.75 -10.31 -49.70
C LYS A 368 62.28 -9.57 -50.94
N THR A 369 62.00 -8.27 -51.07
CA THR A 369 62.63 -7.41 -52.10
C THR A 369 64.12 -7.19 -51.81
N ARG A 370 64.51 -7.05 -50.53
CA ARG A 370 65.93 -6.97 -50.12
C ARG A 370 66.68 -8.26 -50.46
N ASP A 371 66.12 -9.43 -50.12
CA ASP A 371 66.71 -10.74 -50.43
C ASP A 371 67.00 -10.90 -51.93
N LEU A 372 66.01 -10.56 -52.78
CA LEU A 372 66.12 -10.62 -54.23
C LEU A 372 67.15 -9.62 -54.77
N LEU A 373 67.22 -8.41 -54.22
CA LEU A 373 68.23 -7.42 -54.59
C LEU A 373 69.64 -7.89 -54.21
N GLU A 374 69.82 -8.51 -53.05
CA GLU A 374 71.10 -9.06 -52.61
C GLU A 374 71.53 -10.28 -53.43
N GLU A 375 70.60 -11.16 -53.82
CA GLU A 375 70.84 -12.23 -54.80
C GLU A 375 71.31 -11.67 -56.14
N ARG A 376 70.58 -10.71 -56.73
CA ARG A 376 70.99 -10.06 -57.98
C ARG A 376 72.31 -9.32 -57.86
N SER A 377 72.62 -8.73 -56.70
CA SER A 377 73.93 -8.09 -56.48
C SER A 377 75.09 -9.11 -56.51
N ARG A 378 74.87 -10.34 -56.03
CA ARG A 378 75.84 -11.44 -56.08
C ARG A 378 75.96 -12.00 -57.51
N GLU A 379 74.86 -12.19 -58.20
CA GLU A 379 74.84 -12.58 -59.62
C GLU A 379 75.61 -11.58 -60.50
N VAL A 380 75.36 -10.27 -60.33
CA VAL A 380 76.07 -9.20 -61.05
C VAL A 380 77.56 -9.17 -60.71
N LYS A 381 77.97 -9.40 -59.45
CA LYS A 381 79.40 -9.52 -59.07
C LYS A 381 80.05 -10.70 -59.79
N ASN A 382 79.45 -11.89 -59.71
CA ASN A 382 79.96 -13.10 -60.36
C ASN A 382 80.09 -12.94 -61.90
N LEU A 383 79.10 -12.28 -62.54
CA LEU A 383 79.14 -11.96 -63.97
C LEU A 383 80.23 -10.93 -64.30
N ASN A 384 80.40 -9.90 -63.48
CA ASN A 384 81.44 -8.88 -63.66
C ASN A 384 82.85 -9.46 -63.46
N GLU A 385 83.04 -10.38 -62.52
CA GLU A 385 84.28 -11.15 -62.33
C GLU A 385 84.57 -12.04 -63.55
N SER A 386 83.55 -12.75 -64.06
CA SER A 386 83.65 -13.57 -65.28
C SER A 386 84.03 -12.74 -66.50
N VAL A 387 83.41 -11.57 -66.70
CA VAL A 387 83.77 -10.60 -67.76
C VAL A 387 85.20 -10.09 -67.56
N SER A 388 85.59 -9.76 -66.32
CA SER A 388 86.95 -9.33 -65.99
C SER A 388 88.01 -10.41 -66.28
N GLN A 389 87.68 -11.68 -66.09
CA GLN A 389 88.54 -12.80 -66.49
C GLN A 389 88.63 -12.90 -68.01
N LEU A 390 87.51 -12.89 -68.74
CA LEU A 390 87.51 -12.96 -70.21
C LEU A 390 88.25 -11.78 -70.86
N VAL A 391 88.23 -10.58 -70.26
CA VAL A 391 89.04 -9.43 -70.69
C VAL A 391 90.54 -9.70 -70.49
N LYS A 392 90.95 -10.25 -69.34
CA LYS A 392 92.35 -10.65 -69.09
C LYS A 392 92.80 -11.75 -70.04
N GLU A 393 91.97 -12.75 -70.33
CA GLU A 393 92.27 -13.82 -71.29
C GLU A 393 92.42 -13.27 -72.72
N LYS A 394 91.54 -12.34 -73.14
CA LYS A 394 91.68 -11.60 -74.40
C LYS A 394 93.00 -10.82 -74.47
N GLU A 395 93.43 -10.19 -73.39
CA GLU A 395 94.71 -9.46 -73.32
C GLU A 395 95.93 -10.39 -73.31
N GLN A 396 95.82 -11.55 -72.66
CA GLN A 396 96.84 -12.61 -72.71
C GLN A 396 96.96 -13.19 -74.12
N ILE A 397 95.85 -13.49 -74.80
CA ILE A 397 95.85 -13.92 -76.21
C ILE A 397 96.43 -12.80 -77.10
N GLY A 398 96.03 -11.55 -76.90
CA GLY A 398 96.55 -10.40 -77.66
C GLY A 398 98.05 -10.14 -77.45
N SER A 399 98.57 -10.34 -76.25
CA SER A 399 100.00 -10.23 -75.94
C SER A 399 100.80 -11.44 -76.38
N LEU A 400 100.26 -12.66 -76.28
CA LEU A 400 100.85 -13.86 -76.88
C LEU A 400 100.98 -13.71 -78.40
N LEU A 401 99.92 -13.26 -79.09
CA LEU A 401 99.95 -12.97 -80.52
C LEU A 401 101.00 -11.89 -80.86
N LYS A 402 101.04 -10.77 -80.12
CA LYS A 402 102.09 -9.75 -80.29
C LYS A 402 103.50 -10.31 -80.04
N SER A 403 103.68 -11.21 -79.06
CA SER A 403 104.99 -11.82 -78.76
C SER A 403 105.44 -12.83 -79.82
N ALA A 404 104.50 -13.60 -80.39
CA ALA A 404 104.76 -14.54 -81.48
C ALA A 404 105.07 -13.81 -82.79
N LEU A 405 104.42 -12.66 -83.04
CA LEU A 405 104.77 -11.76 -84.14
C LEU A 405 106.14 -11.11 -83.91
N SER A 406 106.43 -10.64 -82.69
CA SER A 406 107.70 -9.99 -82.33
C SER A 406 108.92 -10.93 -82.43
N LYS A 407 108.82 -12.16 -81.88
CA LYS A 407 109.88 -13.19 -82.02
C LYS A 407 110.15 -13.62 -83.47
N ARG A 408 109.28 -13.26 -84.42
CA ARG A 408 109.45 -13.52 -85.86
C ARG A 408 110.22 -12.42 -86.60
N ILE A 409 110.55 -11.31 -85.94
CA ILE A 409 111.21 -10.14 -86.53
C ILE A 409 112.71 -10.07 -86.15
N SER A 410 113.16 -10.79 -85.12
CA SER A 410 114.46 -10.56 -84.48
C SER A 410 115.60 -11.51 -84.83
N VAL A 411 115.45 -12.46 -85.79
CA VAL A 411 116.53 -13.39 -86.20
C VAL A 411 116.51 -13.66 -87.71
N ASP A 412 117.31 -12.91 -88.45
CA ASP A 412 117.98 -13.36 -89.67
C ASP A 412 119.14 -14.32 -89.29
N LEU A 413 119.61 -15.28 -90.10
CA LEU A 413 119.34 -15.60 -91.51
C LEU A 413 119.69 -17.09 -91.78
N SER A 414 119.35 -17.57 -92.99
CA SER A 414 119.98 -18.72 -93.69
C SER A 414 119.57 -20.19 -93.38
N SER A 415 119.06 -20.85 -94.43
CA SER A 415 119.38 -22.22 -94.86
C SER A 415 118.83 -23.50 -94.18
N LYS A 416 117.79 -23.47 -93.31
CA LYS A 416 117.07 -24.73 -92.96
C LYS A 416 115.53 -24.70 -92.93
N THR A 417 114.90 -23.81 -93.70
CA THR A 417 113.44 -23.62 -93.69
C THR A 417 112.64 -24.57 -94.59
N ASN A 418 113.21 -25.09 -95.68
CA ASN A 418 112.45 -25.84 -96.71
C ASN A 418 111.92 -27.21 -96.28
N GLU A 419 112.51 -27.86 -95.27
CA GLU A 419 112.00 -29.14 -94.75
C GLU A 419 110.80 -28.93 -93.82
N LEU A 420 110.87 -27.93 -92.95
CA LEU A 420 109.81 -27.60 -91.99
C LEU A 420 108.51 -27.14 -92.69
N PHE A 421 108.60 -26.45 -93.83
CA PHE A 421 107.40 -26.11 -94.60
C PHE A 421 106.66 -27.35 -95.11
N LYS A 422 107.35 -28.41 -95.55
CA LYS A 422 106.68 -29.68 -95.93
C LYS A 422 106.06 -30.41 -94.75
N ILE A 423 106.69 -30.36 -93.57
CA ILE A 423 106.15 -30.96 -92.35
C ILE A 423 104.89 -30.21 -91.90
N ALA A 424 104.91 -28.87 -91.93
CA ALA A 424 103.75 -28.04 -91.60
C ALA A 424 102.61 -28.16 -92.65
N GLU A 425 102.94 -28.21 -93.95
CA GLU A 425 101.97 -28.40 -95.05
C GLU A 425 101.36 -29.82 -95.06
N ASN A 426 102.04 -30.81 -94.48
CA ASN A 426 101.46 -32.12 -94.18
C ASN A 426 100.55 -32.09 -92.94
N GLY A 427 101.02 -31.52 -91.82
CA GLY A 427 100.23 -31.45 -90.57
C GLY A 427 98.96 -30.62 -90.70
N LEU A 428 98.98 -29.50 -91.43
CA LEU A 428 97.75 -28.73 -91.71
C LEU A 428 96.79 -29.47 -92.63
N ARG A 429 97.28 -30.36 -93.50
CA ARG A 429 96.45 -31.18 -94.37
C ARG A 429 95.82 -32.35 -93.63
N GLU A 430 96.51 -32.92 -92.63
CA GLU A 430 95.94 -33.87 -91.67
C GLU A 430 94.91 -33.20 -90.75
N ALA A 431 95.07 -31.91 -90.45
CA ALA A 431 94.07 -31.06 -89.80
C ALA A 431 93.01 -30.45 -90.76
N GLY A 432 93.03 -30.79 -92.05
CA GLY A 432 92.00 -30.43 -93.04
C GLY A 432 92.00 -28.99 -93.60
N ILE A 433 93.04 -28.18 -93.35
CA ILE A 433 93.06 -26.74 -93.71
C ILE A 433 94.05 -26.45 -94.86
N ASN A 434 93.52 -26.11 -96.03
CA ASN A 434 94.29 -25.67 -97.21
C ASN A 434 94.29 -24.13 -97.34
N TYR A 435 95.43 -23.46 -97.07
CA TYR A 435 95.58 -22.03 -97.38
C TYR A 435 97.04 -21.63 -97.68
N LYS A 436 97.23 -20.63 -98.56
CA LYS A 436 98.55 -20.07 -98.93
C LYS A 436 98.63 -18.59 -98.60
N PHE A 437 99.76 -18.14 -98.05
CA PHE A 437 99.98 -16.77 -97.59
C PHE A 437 100.88 -15.96 -98.54
N ASN A 438 100.70 -14.64 -98.52
CA ASN A 438 101.48 -13.63 -99.27
C ASN A 438 101.75 -12.41 -98.36
N ASN A 439 102.87 -11.69 -98.57
CA ASN A 439 103.43 -10.72 -97.59
C ASN A 439 103.25 -9.23 -97.97
N ARG A 440 103.32 -8.35 -96.95
CA ARG A 440 103.91 -6.98 -96.95
C ARG A 440 104.22 -6.50 -95.51
N VAL A 441 104.96 -5.40 -95.34
CA VAL A 441 106.00 -5.23 -94.27
C VAL A 441 106.13 -3.80 -93.68
N GLY A 442 106.59 -3.70 -92.41
CA GLY A 442 107.35 -2.57 -91.81
C GLY A 442 106.63 -1.74 -90.72
N ASP A 443 107.27 -0.97 -89.81
CA ASP A 443 108.64 -0.95 -89.22
C ASP A 443 108.63 0.05 -88.00
N GLY A 444 109.55 -0.02 -87.01
CA GLY A 444 109.66 1.02 -85.95
C GLY A 444 110.32 0.68 -84.57
N LYS A 445 111.43 1.39 -84.26
CA LYS A 445 112.32 1.48 -83.05
C LYS A 445 111.61 1.71 -81.67
N ILE A 446 112.08 1.25 -80.47
CA ILE A 446 113.35 1.46 -79.66
C ILE A 446 113.44 2.91 -79.09
N PRO A 447 113.89 3.24 -77.82
CA PRO A 447 114.54 2.49 -76.70
C PRO A 447 113.65 2.37 -75.40
N ALA A 448 114.02 1.95 -74.17
CA ALA A 448 115.24 1.56 -73.40
C ALA A 448 115.95 2.62 -72.47
N SER A 449 116.70 2.16 -71.43
CA SER A 449 117.40 2.85 -70.29
C SER A 449 116.63 2.83 -68.93
N ASP A 450 117.08 2.40 -67.74
CA ASP A 450 118.39 2.38 -66.97
C ASP A 450 118.59 3.64 -66.06
N ILE A 451 119.18 3.67 -64.83
CA ILE A 451 119.81 2.66 -63.91
C ILE A 451 120.12 3.24 -62.47
N LYS A 452 120.33 2.39 -61.43
CA LYS A 452 121.01 2.63 -60.10
C LYS A 452 120.35 3.58 -59.06
N LYS A 453 120.26 3.21 -57.76
CA LYS A 453 121.23 3.23 -56.61
C LYS A 453 121.69 4.63 -56.15
N ASP A 454 121.50 4.93 -54.86
CA ASP A 454 122.57 4.87 -53.83
C ASP A 454 121.98 4.82 -52.41
N ALA A 455 122.80 4.62 -51.37
CA ALA A 455 122.36 4.48 -49.98
C ALA A 455 123.44 4.91 -48.95
N ALA A 456 123.11 5.90 -48.13
CA ALA A 456 123.72 6.24 -46.82
C ALA A 456 122.93 7.39 -46.17
N ASN A 457 122.94 7.47 -44.82
CA ASN A 457 122.49 8.61 -44.01
C ASN A 457 120.97 8.89 -43.91
N THR A 458 120.16 7.92 -43.46
CA THR A 458 118.75 8.15 -43.05
C THR A 458 118.34 7.53 -41.70
N GLU A 459 119.25 6.85 -40.98
CA GLU A 459 118.91 6.10 -39.75
C GLU A 459 118.33 6.98 -38.61
N GLU A 460 118.73 8.25 -38.51
CA GLU A 460 118.14 9.19 -37.52
C GLU A 460 116.73 9.66 -37.95
N ASP A 461 116.54 10.04 -39.21
CA ASP A 461 115.23 10.46 -39.75
C ASP A 461 114.20 9.32 -39.70
N GLU A 462 114.62 8.07 -39.95
CA GLU A 462 113.74 6.90 -39.84
C GLU A 462 113.30 6.62 -38.39
N VAL A 463 114.18 6.84 -37.41
CA VAL A 463 113.83 6.73 -35.98
C VAL A 463 112.90 7.87 -35.54
N TYR A 464 113.14 9.11 -35.97
CA TYR A 464 112.23 10.23 -35.69
C TYR A 464 110.87 10.07 -36.38
N ALA A 465 110.83 9.55 -37.62
CA ALA A 465 109.59 9.24 -38.33
C ALA A 465 108.80 8.11 -37.64
N LEU A 466 109.47 7.05 -37.19
CA LEU A 466 108.83 5.97 -36.45
C LEU A 466 108.33 6.42 -35.07
N ALA A 467 109.10 7.27 -34.37
CA ALA A 467 108.68 7.88 -33.11
C ALA A 467 107.46 8.80 -33.29
N GLY A 468 107.44 9.63 -34.34
CA GLY A 468 106.29 10.47 -34.68
C GLY A 468 105.05 9.67 -35.10
N ALA A 469 105.23 8.55 -35.81
CA ALA A 469 104.15 7.62 -36.11
C ALA A 469 103.59 6.97 -34.84
N LEU A 470 104.47 6.53 -33.93
CA LEU A 470 104.08 5.96 -32.64
C LEU A 470 103.36 6.99 -31.75
N GLU A 471 103.86 8.22 -31.69
CA GLU A 471 103.21 9.31 -30.94
C GLU A 471 101.83 9.65 -31.52
N ASN A 472 101.68 9.69 -32.85
CA ASN A 472 100.37 9.89 -33.48
C ASN A 472 99.40 8.73 -33.20
N ILE A 473 99.86 7.48 -33.21
CA ILE A 473 99.04 6.32 -32.81
C ILE A 473 98.65 6.42 -31.32
N ILE A 474 99.57 6.79 -30.44
CA ILE A 474 99.30 6.98 -29.01
C ILE A 474 98.26 8.10 -28.82
N ARG A 475 98.43 9.27 -29.47
CA ARG A 475 97.46 10.38 -29.42
C ARG A 475 96.09 9.98 -29.97
N GLN A 476 96.04 9.24 -31.09
CA GLN A 476 94.79 8.71 -31.65
C GLN A 476 94.09 7.77 -30.65
N SER A 477 94.83 6.85 -30.03
CA SER A 477 94.28 5.95 -29.01
C SER A 477 93.86 6.69 -27.73
N GLN A 478 94.50 7.80 -27.39
CA GLN A 478 94.10 8.65 -26.26
C GLN A 478 92.79 9.38 -26.54
N VAL A 479 92.58 9.88 -27.76
CA VAL A 479 91.30 10.45 -28.20
C VAL A 479 90.22 9.37 -28.19
N GLU A 480 90.48 8.20 -28.78
CA GLU A 480 89.53 7.08 -28.80
C GLU A 480 89.16 6.59 -27.38
N ILE A 481 90.11 6.57 -26.44
CA ILE A 481 89.85 6.28 -25.01
C ILE A 481 89.01 7.39 -24.33
N ILE A 482 89.11 8.64 -24.77
CA ILE A 482 88.29 9.76 -24.26
C ILE A 482 86.88 9.68 -24.84
N ASP A 483 86.73 9.40 -26.13
CA ASP A 483 85.43 9.27 -26.80
C ASP A 483 84.65 8.05 -26.28
N LEU A 484 85.34 6.91 -26.08
CA LEU A 484 84.77 5.72 -25.44
C LEU A 484 84.38 5.95 -23.96
N LYS A 485 85.04 6.88 -23.26
CA LYS A 485 84.60 7.26 -21.90
C LYS A 485 83.33 8.09 -21.93
N HIS A 486 83.24 9.09 -22.82
CA HIS A 486 82.03 9.90 -22.96
C HIS A 486 80.82 9.02 -23.32
N THR A 487 80.94 8.13 -24.32
CA THR A 487 79.82 7.23 -24.67
C THR A 487 79.42 6.27 -23.55
N VAL A 488 80.37 5.82 -22.71
CA VAL A 488 80.07 5.00 -21.53
C VAL A 488 79.47 5.83 -20.37
N GLU A 489 79.73 7.14 -20.30
CA GLU A 489 79.10 8.05 -19.35
C GLU A 489 77.70 8.49 -19.81
N GLU A 490 77.50 8.70 -21.12
CA GLU A 490 76.20 8.89 -21.78
C GLU A 490 75.29 7.68 -21.57
N LEU A 491 75.76 6.46 -21.86
CA LEU A 491 75.01 5.21 -21.62
C LEU A 491 74.67 4.98 -20.14
N ARG A 492 75.49 5.50 -19.19
CA ARG A 492 75.13 5.50 -17.77
C ARG A 492 74.04 6.52 -17.44
N ALA A 493 74.09 7.71 -18.05
CA ALA A 493 73.06 8.73 -17.89
C ALA A 493 71.71 8.23 -18.44
N GLU A 494 71.69 7.68 -19.66
CA GLU A 494 70.51 7.04 -20.26
C GLU A 494 69.97 5.90 -19.40
N SER A 495 70.84 5.00 -18.92
CA SER A 495 70.46 3.92 -18.00
C SER A 495 69.89 4.44 -16.67
N SER A 496 70.37 5.58 -16.17
CA SER A 496 69.85 6.20 -14.95
C SER A 496 68.47 6.83 -15.15
N LEU A 497 68.24 7.51 -16.28
CA LEU A 497 66.92 8.04 -16.68
C LEU A 497 65.91 6.93 -16.93
N LEU A 498 66.33 5.84 -17.57
CA LEU A 498 65.46 4.68 -17.81
C LEU A 498 65.08 3.99 -16.48
N LYS A 499 66.02 3.90 -15.53
CA LYS A 499 65.76 3.39 -14.18
C LYS A 499 64.82 4.30 -13.40
N GLU A 500 64.98 5.62 -13.47
CA GLU A 500 64.06 6.58 -12.87
C GLU A 500 62.64 6.44 -13.46
N HIS A 501 62.51 6.30 -14.78
CA HIS A 501 61.21 6.12 -15.42
C HIS A 501 60.53 4.80 -15.00
N VAL A 502 61.28 3.70 -14.93
CA VAL A 502 60.76 2.42 -14.39
C VAL A 502 60.35 2.57 -12.92
N GLU A 503 61.11 3.30 -12.10
CA GLU A 503 60.72 3.58 -10.71
C GLU A 503 59.47 4.45 -10.60
N THR A 504 59.23 5.40 -11.52
CA THR A 504 57.95 6.14 -11.57
C THR A 504 56.80 5.23 -11.97
N GLN A 505 56.98 4.39 -12.99
CA GLN A 505 55.94 3.45 -13.44
C GLN A 505 55.59 2.43 -12.35
N VAL A 506 56.58 1.92 -11.60
CA VAL A 506 56.35 1.01 -10.46
C VAL A 506 55.56 1.71 -9.34
N LYS A 507 55.85 2.98 -9.04
CA LYS A 507 55.08 3.77 -8.06
C LYS A 507 53.65 3.98 -8.53
N GLU A 508 53.43 4.38 -9.77
CA GLU A 508 52.09 4.54 -10.36
C GLU A 508 51.30 3.22 -10.34
N LEU A 509 51.90 2.11 -10.78
CA LEU A 509 51.27 0.78 -10.72
C LEU A 509 50.93 0.34 -9.30
N SER A 510 51.73 0.70 -8.29
CA SER A 510 51.42 0.41 -6.89
C SER A 510 50.22 1.21 -6.38
N GLN A 511 50.07 2.48 -6.81
CA GLN A 511 48.91 3.31 -6.49
C GLN A 511 47.65 2.81 -7.20
N TRP A 512 47.75 2.43 -8.48
CA TRP A 512 46.64 1.80 -9.20
C TRP A 512 46.20 0.49 -8.57
N LYS A 513 47.13 -0.35 -8.11
CA LYS A 513 46.83 -1.61 -7.39
C LYS A 513 46.07 -1.33 -6.08
N GLN A 514 46.57 -0.43 -5.23
CA GLN A 514 45.87 -0.04 -4.01
C GLN A 514 44.48 0.53 -4.32
N ARG A 515 44.34 1.29 -5.41
CA ARG A 515 43.06 1.86 -5.81
C ARG A 515 42.05 0.84 -6.33
N VAL A 516 42.52 -0.27 -6.92
CA VAL A 516 41.68 -1.42 -7.28
C VAL A 516 41.24 -2.18 -6.03
N GLU A 517 42.15 -2.48 -5.10
CA GLU A 517 41.82 -3.14 -3.82
C GLU A 517 40.81 -2.31 -3.00
N GLU A 518 40.97 -0.98 -3.00
CA GLU A 518 39.99 -0.03 -2.44
C GLU A 518 38.62 -0.06 -3.11
N LEU A 519 38.50 -0.49 -4.37
CA LEU A 519 37.24 -0.55 -5.10
C LEU A 519 36.59 -1.93 -4.96
N GLU A 520 37.37 -3.01 -5.01
CA GLU A 520 36.92 -4.38 -4.74
C GLU A 520 36.29 -4.50 -3.34
N GLU A 521 36.92 -3.91 -2.32
CA GLU A 521 36.35 -3.88 -0.95
C GLU A 521 35.06 -3.04 -0.87
N LYS A 522 34.96 -1.94 -1.63
CA LYS A 522 33.72 -1.15 -1.70
C LYS A 522 32.61 -1.89 -2.45
N GLU A 523 32.95 -2.68 -3.46
CA GLU A 523 32.01 -3.55 -4.17
C GLU A 523 31.52 -4.69 -3.25
N ARG A 524 32.43 -5.34 -2.50
CA ARG A 524 32.06 -6.35 -1.49
C ARG A 524 31.07 -5.79 -0.48
N VAL A 525 31.38 -4.65 0.14
CA VAL A 525 30.51 -3.99 1.11
C VAL A 525 29.21 -3.50 0.47
N ALA A 526 29.22 -3.04 -0.78
CA ALA A 526 27.99 -2.66 -1.49
C ALA A 526 27.08 -3.89 -1.74
N ASN A 527 27.65 -5.02 -2.16
CA ASN A 527 26.92 -6.27 -2.38
C ASN A 527 26.33 -6.80 -1.07
N GLU A 528 27.09 -6.82 0.03
CA GLU A 528 26.59 -7.21 1.36
C GLU A 528 25.43 -6.32 1.85
N ASN A 529 25.48 -5.01 1.59
CA ASN A 529 24.37 -4.10 1.88
C ASN A 529 23.15 -4.36 0.97
N VAL A 530 23.35 -4.67 -0.32
CA VAL A 530 22.27 -5.00 -1.26
C VAL A 530 21.60 -6.31 -0.89
N GLU A 531 22.36 -7.34 -0.48
CA GLU A 531 21.82 -8.61 0.02
C GLU A 531 20.99 -8.40 1.30
N GLY A 532 21.50 -7.59 2.26
CA GLY A 532 20.74 -7.23 3.47
C GLY A 532 19.42 -6.52 3.15
N LEU A 533 19.45 -5.50 2.29
CA LEU A 533 18.23 -4.80 1.83
C LEU A 533 17.27 -5.73 1.08
N MET A 534 17.78 -6.71 0.34
CA MET A 534 16.95 -7.70 -0.35
C MET A 534 16.23 -8.61 0.65
N MET A 535 16.90 -9.04 1.73
CA MET A 535 16.26 -9.79 2.82
C MET A 535 15.16 -8.95 3.51
N ASP A 536 15.46 -7.71 3.87
CA ASP A 536 14.47 -6.79 4.49
C ASP A 536 13.25 -6.55 3.58
N ILE A 537 13.45 -6.40 2.26
CA ILE A 537 12.36 -6.28 1.29
C ILE A 537 11.49 -7.55 1.30
N THR A 538 12.09 -8.75 1.24
CA THR A 538 11.29 -9.99 1.27
C THR A 538 10.51 -10.17 2.57
N ALA A 539 11.11 -9.81 3.72
CA ALA A 539 10.43 -9.85 5.02
C ALA A 539 9.25 -8.85 5.09
N ALA A 540 9.41 -7.66 4.50
CA ALA A 540 8.35 -6.67 4.36
C ALA A 540 7.22 -7.13 3.41
N GLU A 541 7.53 -7.80 2.31
CA GLU A 541 6.53 -8.41 1.41
C GLU A 541 5.76 -9.55 2.10
N GLU A 542 6.44 -10.39 2.89
CA GLU A 542 5.78 -11.39 3.75
C GLU A 542 4.88 -10.74 4.82
N GLU A 543 5.25 -9.58 5.37
CA GLU A 543 4.40 -8.84 6.30
C GLU A 543 3.18 -8.21 5.59
N ILE A 544 3.39 -7.53 4.46
CA ILE A 544 2.31 -6.94 3.64
C ILE A 544 1.30 -8.00 3.20
N THR A 545 1.75 -9.19 2.81
CA THR A 545 0.86 -10.29 2.44
C THR A 545 0.09 -10.85 3.65
N ARG A 546 0.70 -10.96 4.84
CA ARG A 546 0.01 -11.31 6.10
C ARG A 546 -1.08 -10.29 6.46
N TRP A 547 -0.78 -8.99 6.47
CA TRP A 547 -1.77 -7.93 6.74
C TRP A 547 -2.90 -7.92 5.71
N LYS A 548 -2.58 -8.12 4.42
CA LYS A 548 -3.57 -8.21 3.33
C LYS A 548 -4.53 -9.38 3.51
N VAL A 549 -4.06 -10.54 3.93
CA VAL A 549 -4.91 -11.70 4.23
C VAL A 549 -5.77 -11.45 5.47
N ALA A 550 -5.23 -10.85 6.53
CA ALA A 550 -5.99 -10.50 7.72
C ALA A 550 -7.14 -9.51 7.40
N ALA A 551 -6.84 -8.43 6.66
CA ALA A 551 -7.86 -7.46 6.24
C ALA A 551 -8.93 -8.07 5.32
N GLN A 552 -8.57 -9.04 4.46
CA GLN A 552 -9.55 -9.78 3.65
C GLN A 552 -10.45 -10.70 4.49
N GLN A 553 -9.92 -11.32 5.55
CA GLN A 553 -10.70 -12.14 6.48
C GLN A 553 -11.64 -11.26 7.34
N GLU A 554 -11.17 -10.11 7.81
CA GLU A 554 -11.99 -9.16 8.56
C GLU A 554 -13.11 -8.57 7.70
N ALA A 555 -12.83 -8.17 6.46
CA ALA A 555 -13.86 -7.72 5.52
C ALA A 555 -14.89 -8.82 5.17
N ALA A 556 -14.46 -10.08 5.08
CA ALA A 556 -15.37 -11.21 4.87
C ALA A 556 -16.25 -11.49 6.10
N ALA A 557 -15.69 -11.36 7.31
CA ALA A 557 -16.44 -11.49 8.57
C ALA A 557 -17.44 -10.35 8.75
N GLY A 558 -17.03 -9.10 8.48
CA GLY A 558 -17.92 -7.93 8.50
C GLY A 558 -19.12 -8.11 7.57
N LYS A 559 -18.87 -8.54 6.32
CA LYS A 559 -19.94 -8.84 5.36
C LYS A 559 -20.89 -9.96 5.82
N ALA A 560 -20.39 -10.98 6.53
CA ALA A 560 -21.25 -12.02 7.09
C ALA A 560 -22.18 -11.46 8.20
N VAL A 561 -21.67 -10.57 9.04
CA VAL A 561 -22.46 -9.86 10.07
C VAL A 561 -23.47 -8.90 9.43
N GLU A 562 -23.11 -8.18 8.36
CA GLU A 562 -24.04 -7.36 7.58
C GLU A 562 -25.21 -8.20 7.05
N GLN A 563 -24.93 -9.37 6.46
CA GLN A 563 -25.95 -10.30 5.96
C GLN A 563 -26.84 -10.87 7.07
N GLU A 564 -26.31 -11.13 8.26
CA GLU A 564 -27.11 -11.53 9.41
C GLU A 564 -28.02 -10.38 9.88
N CYS A 565 -27.50 -9.17 9.98
CA CYS A 565 -28.28 -7.97 10.31
C CYS A 565 -29.38 -7.70 9.28
N GLU A 566 -29.12 -7.85 7.98
CA GLU A 566 -30.14 -7.75 6.93
C GLU A 566 -31.23 -8.83 7.10
N ALA A 567 -30.85 -10.07 7.41
CA ALA A 567 -31.79 -11.16 7.68
C ALA A 567 -32.66 -10.89 8.91
N GLN A 568 -32.06 -10.47 10.03
CA GLN A 568 -32.78 -10.09 11.25
C GLN A 568 -33.74 -8.90 11.01
N LEU A 569 -33.29 -7.87 10.28
CA LEU A 569 -34.14 -6.74 9.88
C LEU A 569 -35.30 -7.17 8.96
N SER A 570 -35.08 -8.17 8.09
CA SER A 570 -36.15 -8.71 7.24
C SER A 570 -37.22 -9.46 8.06
N ALA A 571 -36.81 -10.25 9.05
CA ALA A 571 -37.71 -10.96 9.96
C ALA A 571 -38.52 -9.99 10.83
N VAL A 572 -37.86 -9.02 11.48
CA VAL A 572 -38.54 -8.01 12.33
C VAL A 572 -39.51 -7.14 11.50
N ARG A 573 -39.21 -6.85 10.23
CA ARG A 573 -40.18 -6.20 9.32
C ARG A 573 -41.38 -7.08 9.02
N GLN A 574 -41.19 -8.38 8.79
CA GLN A 574 -42.29 -9.31 8.55
C GLN A 574 -43.18 -9.47 9.79
N GLU A 575 -42.59 -9.57 10.98
CA GLU A 575 -43.32 -9.59 12.26
C GLU A 575 -44.11 -8.29 12.49
N LEU A 576 -43.53 -7.13 12.14
CA LEU A 576 -44.19 -5.83 12.24
C LEU A 576 -45.41 -5.71 11.31
N GLU A 577 -45.31 -6.16 10.06
CA GLU A 577 -46.48 -6.16 9.16
C GLU A 577 -47.56 -7.14 9.62
N ALA A 578 -47.19 -8.36 10.06
CA ALA A 578 -48.14 -9.31 10.63
C ALA A 578 -48.84 -8.76 11.89
N ALA A 579 -48.12 -8.04 12.75
CA ALA A 579 -48.68 -7.36 13.91
C ALA A 579 -49.65 -6.24 13.52
N LYS A 580 -49.35 -5.44 12.49
CA LYS A 580 -50.27 -4.42 11.95
C LYS A 580 -51.54 -5.05 11.38
N GLU A 581 -51.43 -6.14 10.62
CA GLU A 581 -52.59 -6.86 10.08
C GLU A 581 -53.49 -7.40 11.21
N ALA A 582 -52.91 -7.99 12.24
CA ALA A 582 -53.64 -8.44 13.44
C ALA A 582 -54.31 -7.27 14.19
N VAL A 583 -53.66 -6.11 14.31
CA VAL A 583 -54.27 -4.90 14.90
C VAL A 583 -55.45 -4.42 14.05
N LEU A 584 -55.29 -4.31 12.72
CA LEU A 584 -56.37 -3.91 11.81
C LEU A 584 -57.56 -4.88 11.83
N GLU A 585 -57.31 -6.18 11.98
CA GLU A 585 -58.38 -7.17 12.17
C GLU A 585 -59.08 -6.99 13.53
N SER A 586 -58.32 -6.70 14.59
CA SER A 586 -58.88 -6.41 15.92
C SER A 586 -59.72 -5.13 15.94
N GLU A 587 -59.33 -4.09 15.20
CA GLU A 587 -60.12 -2.87 15.03
C GLU A 587 -61.43 -3.13 14.30
N LYS A 588 -61.42 -3.93 13.23
CA LYS A 588 -62.65 -4.34 12.53
C LYS A 588 -63.59 -5.09 13.48
N LYS A 589 -63.05 -6.02 14.28
CA LYS A 589 -63.78 -6.77 15.32
C LYS A 589 -64.30 -5.88 16.45
N LEU A 590 -63.63 -4.75 16.75
CA LEU A 590 -64.09 -3.76 17.72
C LEU A 590 -65.23 -2.91 17.14
N LYS A 591 -65.06 -2.36 15.93
CA LYS A 591 -66.07 -1.55 15.23
C LYS A 591 -67.38 -2.32 15.03
N PHE A 592 -67.31 -3.60 14.63
CA PHE A 592 -68.50 -4.46 14.55
C PHE A 592 -69.23 -4.64 15.90
N LYS A 593 -68.48 -4.71 17.02
CA LYS A 593 -69.08 -4.78 18.37
C LYS A 593 -69.67 -3.44 18.82
N GLU A 594 -69.07 -2.33 18.42
CA GLU A 594 -69.55 -0.97 18.64
C GLU A 594 -70.87 -0.74 17.89
N GLU A 595 -70.91 -1.03 16.59
CA GLU A 595 -72.13 -1.02 15.76
C GLU A 595 -73.23 -1.94 16.31
N THR A 596 -72.87 -3.13 16.80
CA THR A 596 -73.81 -4.07 17.45
C THR A 596 -74.35 -3.50 18.77
N ALA A 597 -73.51 -2.81 19.56
CA ALA A 597 -73.93 -2.18 20.80
C ALA A 597 -74.86 -0.97 20.55
N ASP A 598 -74.54 -0.13 19.56
CA ASP A 598 -75.39 0.99 19.13
C ASP A 598 -76.75 0.49 18.61
N ALA A 599 -76.77 -0.56 17.80
CA ALA A 599 -78.01 -1.19 17.35
C ALA A 599 -78.84 -1.74 18.52
N ALA A 600 -78.20 -2.38 19.51
CA ALA A 600 -78.87 -2.87 20.72
C ALA A 600 -79.40 -1.72 21.61
N MET A 601 -78.66 -0.62 21.74
CA MET A 601 -79.11 0.59 22.44
C MET A 601 -80.30 1.23 21.72
N ALA A 602 -80.23 1.41 20.40
CA ALA A 602 -81.34 1.95 19.60
C ALA A 602 -82.60 1.06 19.67
N ALA A 603 -82.44 -0.28 19.66
CA ALA A 603 -83.54 -1.22 19.84
C ALA A 603 -84.17 -1.13 21.24
N ARG A 604 -83.36 -1.02 22.30
CA ARG A 604 -83.83 -0.76 23.67
C ARG A 604 -84.60 0.56 23.75
N ASP A 605 -84.07 1.61 23.16
CA ASP A 605 -84.68 2.95 23.11
C ASP A 605 -86.05 2.92 22.41
N ALA A 606 -86.15 2.19 21.31
CA ALA A 606 -87.41 1.98 20.60
C ALA A 606 -88.41 1.14 21.42
N ALA A 607 -87.95 0.10 22.12
CA ALA A 607 -88.77 -0.69 23.02
C ALA A 607 -89.30 0.14 24.21
N GLU A 608 -88.47 1.01 24.81
CA GLU A 608 -88.92 1.88 25.90
C GLU A 608 -89.90 2.95 25.42
N LYS A 609 -89.69 3.53 24.22
CA LYS A 609 -90.66 4.44 23.58
C LYS A 609 -91.99 3.73 23.32
N SER A 610 -91.96 2.46 22.90
CA SER A 610 -93.16 1.62 22.71
C SER A 610 -93.87 1.34 24.04
N LEU A 611 -93.13 0.99 25.10
CA LEU A 611 -93.67 0.77 26.45
C LEU A 611 -94.35 2.02 27.01
N ARG A 612 -93.68 3.19 26.95
CA ARG A 612 -94.25 4.49 27.37
C ARG A 612 -95.54 4.83 26.60
N LEU A 613 -95.64 4.46 25.31
CA LEU A 613 -96.87 4.60 24.52
C LEU A 613 -97.95 3.59 24.92
N ALA A 614 -97.60 2.38 25.35
CA ALA A 614 -98.53 1.39 25.89
C ALA A 614 -99.09 1.85 27.24
N ASP A 615 -98.24 2.34 28.16
CA ASP A 615 -98.66 2.88 29.45
C ASP A 615 -99.58 4.09 29.31
N LEU A 616 -99.32 4.99 28.37
CA LEU A 616 -100.16 6.16 28.08
C LEU A 616 -101.48 5.80 27.36
N ARG A 617 -101.53 4.66 26.66
CA ARG A 617 -102.80 4.06 26.21
C ARG A 617 -103.55 3.43 27.38
N ALA A 618 -102.85 2.72 28.27
CA ALA A 618 -103.43 2.08 29.44
C ALA A 618 -103.96 3.09 30.46
N SER A 619 -103.32 4.24 30.66
CA SER A 619 -103.86 5.33 31.49
C SER A 619 -105.16 5.86 30.90
N ARG A 620 -105.18 6.25 29.61
CA ARG A 620 -106.40 6.71 28.92
C ARG A 620 -107.55 5.71 28.95
N LEU A 621 -107.25 4.41 28.99
CA LEU A 621 -108.25 3.36 29.19
C LEU A 621 -108.74 3.28 30.64
N ARG A 622 -107.88 3.44 31.66
CA ARG A 622 -108.28 3.60 33.06
C ARG A 622 -109.13 4.85 33.26
N ASP A 623 -108.68 6.01 32.80
CA ASP A 623 -109.40 7.29 32.87
C ASP A 623 -110.83 7.15 32.29
N LYS A 624 -110.97 6.41 31.17
CA LYS A 624 -112.26 6.13 30.53
C LYS A 624 -113.10 5.08 31.26
N VAL A 625 -112.48 4.09 31.91
CA VAL A 625 -113.20 3.12 32.77
C VAL A 625 -113.70 3.83 34.03
N GLU A 626 -112.89 4.68 34.66
CA GLU A 626 -113.27 5.48 35.83
C GLU A 626 -114.43 6.44 35.49
N GLU A 627 -114.39 7.11 34.33
CA GLU A 627 -115.51 7.93 33.86
C GLU A 627 -116.78 7.11 33.56
N LEU A 628 -116.66 5.90 32.99
CA LEU A 628 -117.80 4.99 32.79
C LEU A 628 -118.34 4.44 34.11
N THR A 629 -117.49 4.22 35.11
CA THR A 629 -117.89 3.84 36.47
C THR A 629 -118.62 4.99 37.16
N ARG A 630 -118.11 6.23 37.05
CA ARG A 630 -118.80 7.44 37.53
C ARG A 630 -120.17 7.61 36.87
N GLN A 631 -120.29 7.37 35.57
CA GLN A 631 -121.57 7.39 34.85
C GLN A 631 -122.52 6.27 35.30
N LEU A 632 -122.01 5.09 35.68
CA LEU A 632 -122.82 4.03 36.30
C LEU A 632 -123.29 4.41 37.71
N GLU A 633 -122.44 5.00 38.55
CA GLU A 633 -122.79 5.49 39.89
C GLU A 633 -123.81 6.65 39.82
N GLU A 634 -123.66 7.56 38.85
CA GLU A 634 -124.63 8.63 38.58
C GLU A 634 -125.97 8.10 38.03
N LEU A 635 -125.97 6.96 37.32
CA LEU A 635 -127.20 6.29 36.90
C LEU A 635 -127.88 5.56 38.06
N ASP A 636 -127.16 4.75 38.84
CA ASP A 636 -127.71 4.02 39.99
C ASP A 636 -128.24 4.96 41.09
N GLY A 637 -127.51 6.05 41.36
CA GLY A 637 -127.95 7.15 42.24
C GLY A 637 -129.16 7.94 41.71
N ARG A 638 -129.48 7.82 40.42
CA ARG A 638 -130.66 8.45 39.79
C ARG A 638 -131.84 7.49 39.66
N GLU A 639 -131.56 6.20 39.47
CA GLU A 639 -132.53 5.11 39.31
C GLU A 639 -133.13 4.71 40.67
N THR A 640 -132.33 4.72 41.75
CA THR A 640 -132.79 4.58 43.14
C THR A 640 -133.85 5.62 43.58
N SER A 641 -134.01 6.73 42.84
CA SER A 641 -135.02 7.75 43.10
C SER A 641 -136.32 7.60 42.28
N ARG A 642 -136.42 6.66 41.33
CA ARG A 642 -137.65 6.51 40.50
C ARG A 642 -138.05 5.06 40.20
N ILE A 643 -138.98 4.61 41.04
CA ILE A 643 -140.09 3.68 40.75
C ILE A 643 -139.72 2.18 40.81
N ALA A 644 -140.27 1.52 41.84
CA ALA A 644 -140.36 0.06 41.90
C ALA A 644 -141.31 -0.50 40.83
N LEU A 645 -141.18 -1.79 40.53
CA LEU A 645 -141.94 -2.58 39.53
C LEU A 645 -141.50 -2.40 38.06
N ASN A 646 -140.35 -3.02 37.71
CA ASN A 646 -140.44 -4.09 36.72
C ASN A 646 -139.24 -5.06 36.76
N ARG A 647 -139.50 -6.30 36.37
CA ARG A 647 -138.48 -7.34 36.12
C ARG A 647 -138.45 -7.62 34.62
N PRO A 648 -137.29 -7.57 33.96
CA PRO A 648 -137.04 -8.67 33.03
C PRO A 648 -135.58 -9.13 32.95
N ARG A 649 -135.42 -10.47 33.01
CA ARG A 649 -134.53 -11.30 32.20
C ARG A 649 -133.00 -11.11 32.34
N TYR A 650 -132.35 -12.21 32.71
CA TYR A 650 -130.95 -12.47 32.37
C TYR A 650 -130.71 -12.28 30.86
N ILE A 651 -129.58 -11.66 30.51
CA ILE A 651 -128.96 -11.76 29.19
C ILE A 651 -127.52 -12.23 29.42
N CYS A 652 -127.16 -13.35 28.81
CA CYS A 652 -125.80 -13.88 28.83
C CYS A 652 -124.89 -13.04 27.91
N TRP A 653 -123.73 -12.62 28.41
CA TRP A 653 -122.76 -11.88 27.58
C TRP A 653 -121.95 -12.84 26.70
N PRO A 654 -121.80 -12.62 25.38
CA PRO A 654 -121.10 -13.54 24.49
C PRO A 654 -119.57 -13.46 24.63
N TRP A 655 -118.90 -14.60 24.73
CA TRP A 655 -117.43 -14.71 24.83
C TRP A 655 -116.69 -14.62 23.48
N GLN A 656 -117.28 -13.99 22.46
CA GLN A 656 -116.78 -14.03 21.06
C GLN A 656 -115.85 -12.85 20.67
N TRP A 657 -115.15 -12.26 21.63
CA TRP A 657 -114.20 -11.14 21.39
C TRP A 657 -112.74 -11.45 21.76
N LEU A 658 -112.45 -12.67 22.22
CA LEU A 658 -111.08 -13.19 22.28
C LEU A 658 -110.77 -13.90 20.95
N GLY A 659 -110.13 -13.18 20.03
CA GLY A 659 -109.77 -13.66 18.70
C GLY A 659 -108.68 -14.74 18.72
N LEU A 660 -109.08 -15.98 19.00
CA LEU A 660 -108.23 -17.17 19.03
C LEU A 660 -108.78 -18.24 18.07
N ASP A 661 -108.89 -17.90 16.79
CA ASP A 661 -109.06 -18.91 15.72
C ASP A 661 -107.69 -19.52 15.39
N LEU A 662 -107.59 -20.84 15.46
CA LEU A 662 -106.40 -21.58 15.02
C LEU A 662 -106.79 -22.89 14.33
N VAL A 663 -106.11 -23.20 13.22
CA VAL A 663 -106.29 -24.34 12.30
C VAL A 663 -107.53 -24.24 11.38
N GLY A 664 -107.33 -24.26 10.04
CA GLY A 664 -108.46 -24.24 9.09
C GLY A 664 -108.17 -24.39 7.60
N THR A 665 -107.08 -23.82 7.07
CA THR A 665 -106.55 -24.02 5.68
C THR A 665 -107.42 -23.65 4.46
N ARG A 666 -106.78 -22.88 3.54
CA ARG A 666 -106.76 -23.05 2.07
C ARG A 666 -107.61 -22.11 1.19
N ARG A 667 -106.92 -21.09 0.63
CA ARG A 667 -106.83 -20.66 -0.81
C ARG A 667 -108.16 -20.34 -1.54
N VAL A 668 -108.25 -19.25 -2.31
CA VAL A 668 -107.54 -19.01 -3.60
C VAL A 668 -107.58 -17.51 -3.97
N GLU A 669 -106.48 -17.00 -4.55
CA GLU A 669 -106.25 -15.83 -5.45
C GLU A 669 -107.16 -14.56 -5.40
N THR A 670 -106.71 -13.33 -5.73
CA THR A 670 -105.62 -12.92 -6.66
C THR A 670 -105.12 -11.49 -6.33
N GLN A 671 -103.84 -11.19 -6.64
CA GLN A 671 -103.25 -9.85 -6.93
C GLN A 671 -103.27 -8.75 -5.83
N GLN A 672 -102.29 -7.82 -5.72
CA GLN A 672 -100.96 -7.65 -6.35
C GLN A 672 -100.17 -6.53 -5.63
N GLU A 673 -98.83 -6.68 -5.51
CA GLU A 673 -97.82 -5.66 -5.11
C GLU A 673 -97.89 -5.07 -3.67
N SER A 674 -96.78 -4.70 -3.00
CA SER A 674 -95.33 -4.82 -3.32
C SER A 674 -94.44 -4.74 -2.05
N ALA A 675 -93.19 -5.22 -2.16
CA ALA A 675 -92.02 -5.00 -1.28
C ALA A 675 -92.10 -5.46 0.21
N ASN A 676 -91.05 -6.02 0.82
CA ASN A 676 -89.74 -6.46 0.28
C ASN A 676 -89.22 -7.65 1.12
N GLU A 677 -88.59 -8.61 0.46
CA GLU A 677 -87.74 -9.64 1.07
C GLU A 677 -86.26 -9.26 0.87
N MET A 678 -85.41 -9.62 1.84
CA MET A 678 -84.01 -10.07 1.72
C MET A 678 -83.49 -10.22 3.15
N GLU A 679 -83.32 -11.43 3.68
CA GLU A 679 -82.33 -12.48 3.33
C GLU A 679 -80.97 -12.27 4.02
N LEU A 680 -80.56 -13.32 4.74
CA LEU A 680 -79.23 -13.46 5.34
C LEU A 680 -78.28 -13.99 4.26
N SER A 681 -77.22 -13.24 3.97
CA SER A 681 -76.18 -13.66 3.04
C SER A 681 -74.80 -13.40 3.64
N GLU A 682 -74.12 -14.49 4.04
CA GLU A 682 -72.66 -14.51 4.11
C GLU A 682 -72.08 -14.33 2.70
N PRO A 683 -70.84 -13.85 2.58
CA PRO A 683 -69.83 -14.78 2.08
C PRO A 683 -68.49 -14.75 2.83
N LEU A 684 -67.64 -15.72 2.50
CA LEU A 684 -66.34 -16.01 3.09
C LEU A 684 -65.18 -15.22 2.44
N LEU A 685 -64.06 -15.18 3.18
CA LEU A 685 -62.69 -14.77 2.79
C LEU A 685 -62.48 -13.27 2.53
#